data_AF-A0ABD3PQE3-F1
#
_entry.id   AF-A0ABD3PQE3-F1
#
_cell.length_a   1.000
_cell.length_b   1.000
_cell.length_c   1.000
_cell.angle_alpha   90.00
_cell.angle_beta   90.00
_cell.angle_gamma   90.00
#
_symmetry.space_group_name_H-M   'P 1'
#
loop_
_entity.id
_entity.type
_entity.pdbx_description
1 polymer ?
#
loop_
_entity_poly.entity_id
_entity_poly.type
_entity_poly.pdbx_seq_one_letter_code
_entity_poly.pdbx_strand_id
1 'polypeptide(L)'
;MVDLAQRLPDSLGEEEMKTLLSRVEILEKTVLRHREEAIKTHERPRRSAAYDAEEDKEDARATNDDDAFLPTAENGSSSKSGLYDMFELPDSTFTFMITHKTLSVPFFTGLIACALALMCLILVFINELDKGTIDNPFSLPAGVTTEVRVAQFVGVLMEEEIPLGLEIIGKGIKQDNARGNGFKLGNILFSSILRLSVGYFFLLTLFLTVIQESDVLAIFFDVLALEFVESIDDVVFALCKRGFFGHILKQATDHSCEIVCKKSHEHKEFKAWLNRFIRLIYFLNGGLMIAGLSILMVRQNDGSYRCRSFSVSFGDDSWEDAWVELDNGNMEKRLLVYSHFNGIYVENGTHNGKPRYVEQNKEDGHPFRSTIPAEIVYCEDAESWVFRHEKISTTNSEASDDKNECDWLLISPETVESFDLIEMAREEYWSMWKGAVVKNYEVYIICNECHGSSDCNYHGHCTNQKCHCDGGELVLSVTLLIFQNLVSSTESAASKDNRTSLTLMKDFNDDTVDFVEIYGRPTYIARNMTDKPFGLLRYGYPDDDDEYFSVFYNSTIIDGGNSELVPHKHFHRDDFGDDDFFQVNNSTSSFQELLTNYTFVLWYSGRRWYGQLSSPTLTQESFVEEEFHAFWANSFRYVPICSKQMMIGLTSELTLSLTLILSNSGVGSKDNETLIISEPSSQGSPQGLSFYEMRRRNRPGTEASGYGPFGVLIPLVDAEEAGFFRCDKEGGNGISKL
;
A
#
# COMPACT_ATOMS: atom_id res chain seq x y z
N MET A 1 -26.99 -6.39 11.08
CA MET A 1 -26.56 -7.76 11.45
C MET A 1 -27.27 -8.78 10.57
N VAL A 2 -28.53 -9.16 10.82
CA VAL A 2 -29.25 -10.14 9.94
C VAL A 2 -29.35 -9.64 8.48
N ASP A 3 -29.74 -8.39 8.26
CA ASP A 3 -29.72 -7.75 6.93
C ASP A 3 -28.32 -7.65 6.29
N LEU A 4 -27.26 -7.71 7.08
CA LEU A 4 -25.87 -7.67 6.59
C LEU A 4 -25.44 -9.06 6.10
N ALA A 5 -25.84 -10.11 6.84
CA ALA A 5 -25.60 -11.50 6.46
C ALA A 5 -26.36 -11.92 5.19
N GLN A 6 -27.46 -11.23 4.84
CA GLN A 6 -28.20 -11.45 3.59
C GLN A 6 -27.58 -10.75 2.36
N ARG A 7 -26.46 -10.03 2.53
CA ARG A 7 -25.74 -9.33 1.43
C ARG A 7 -24.33 -9.84 1.20
N LEU A 8 -23.92 -10.92 1.86
CA LEU A 8 -22.65 -11.58 1.59
C LEU A 8 -22.70 -12.30 0.22
N PRO A 9 -21.61 -12.31 -0.55
CA PRO A 9 -21.60 -12.90 -1.89
C PRO A 9 -21.79 -14.43 -1.86
N ASP A 10 -22.37 -14.96 -2.95
CA ASP A 10 -22.67 -16.40 -3.15
C ASP A 10 -21.41 -17.31 -3.15
N SER A 11 -20.21 -16.75 -3.02
CA SER A 11 -18.94 -17.47 -2.92
C SER A 11 -18.68 -18.09 -1.53
N LEU A 12 -19.40 -17.68 -0.49
CA LEU A 12 -19.31 -18.31 0.83
C LEU A 12 -20.06 -19.65 0.84
N GLY A 13 -19.35 -20.74 1.17
CA GLY A 13 -19.94 -22.08 1.23
C GLY A 13 -21.07 -22.19 2.27
N GLU A 14 -22.08 -23.02 2.00
CA GLU A 14 -23.29 -23.14 2.83
C GLU A 14 -22.98 -23.51 4.31
N GLU A 15 -21.87 -24.21 4.57
CA GLU A 15 -21.40 -24.50 5.95
C GLU A 15 -20.79 -23.28 6.65
N GLU A 16 -20.06 -22.43 5.94
CA GLU A 16 -19.47 -21.21 6.50
C GLU A 16 -20.56 -20.19 6.84
N MET A 17 -21.55 -20.04 5.95
CA MET A 17 -22.77 -19.26 6.18
C MET A 17 -23.51 -19.74 7.46
N LYS A 18 -23.73 -21.06 7.61
CA LYS A 18 -24.35 -21.63 8.83
C LYS A 18 -23.50 -21.40 10.08
N THR A 19 -22.17 -21.50 9.95
CA THR A 19 -21.24 -21.27 11.07
C THR A 19 -21.29 -19.82 11.52
N LEU A 20 -21.26 -18.86 10.60
CA LEU A 20 -21.38 -17.42 10.86
C LEU A 20 -22.73 -17.08 11.52
N LEU A 21 -23.84 -17.57 10.97
CA LEU A 21 -25.17 -17.35 11.54
C LEU A 21 -25.27 -17.88 12.99
N SER A 22 -24.69 -19.05 13.29
CA SER A 22 -24.66 -19.58 14.67
C SER A 22 -23.85 -18.69 15.63
N ARG A 23 -22.73 -18.11 15.16
CA ARG A 23 -21.90 -17.19 15.95
C ARG A 23 -22.63 -15.86 16.21
N VAL A 24 -23.35 -15.34 15.23
CA VAL A 24 -24.18 -14.13 15.37
C VAL A 24 -25.30 -14.36 16.39
N GLU A 25 -25.98 -15.51 16.35
CA GLU A 25 -27.04 -15.85 17.32
C GLU A 25 -26.50 -15.97 18.77
N ILE A 26 -25.28 -16.52 18.94
CA ILE A 26 -24.60 -16.58 20.24
C ILE A 26 -24.24 -15.19 20.76
N LEU A 27 -23.74 -14.30 19.88
CA LEU A 27 -23.44 -12.91 20.20
C LEU A 27 -24.69 -12.14 20.63
N GLU A 28 -25.78 -12.25 19.87
CA GLU A 28 -27.06 -11.58 20.19
C GLU A 28 -27.61 -12.02 21.56
N LYS A 29 -27.59 -13.33 21.84
CA LYS A 29 -27.98 -13.87 23.16
C LYS A 29 -27.08 -13.41 24.30
N THR A 30 -25.81 -13.11 24.02
CA THR A 30 -24.84 -12.62 25.02
C THR A 30 -25.06 -11.14 25.32
N VAL A 31 -25.28 -10.31 24.28
CA VAL A 31 -25.62 -8.88 24.40
C VAL A 31 -26.94 -8.70 25.15
N LEU A 32 -27.98 -9.49 24.82
CA LEU A 32 -29.26 -9.46 25.53
C LEU A 32 -29.11 -9.82 27.01
N ARG A 33 -28.27 -10.81 27.35
CA ARG A 33 -28.01 -11.19 28.74
C ARG A 33 -27.33 -10.06 29.52
N HIS A 34 -26.29 -9.44 28.97
CA HIS A 34 -25.64 -8.30 29.61
C HIS A 34 -26.58 -7.09 29.75
N ARG A 35 -27.48 -6.85 28.78
CA ARG A 35 -28.51 -5.82 28.89
C ARG A 35 -29.49 -6.11 30.03
N GLU A 36 -29.96 -7.35 30.18
CA GLU A 36 -30.80 -7.74 31.31
C GLU A 36 -30.08 -7.62 32.67
N GLU A 37 -28.80 -8.00 32.73
CA GLU A 37 -27.98 -7.87 33.93
C GLU A 37 -27.79 -6.39 34.32
N ALA A 38 -27.49 -5.53 33.35
CA ALA A 38 -27.38 -4.08 33.56
C ALA A 38 -28.69 -3.49 34.13
N ILE A 39 -29.84 -3.86 33.55
CA ILE A 39 -31.17 -3.44 34.05
C ILE A 39 -31.41 -3.93 35.49
N LYS A 40 -31.11 -5.20 35.79
CA LYS A 40 -31.26 -5.78 37.15
C LYS A 40 -30.33 -5.11 38.17
N THR A 41 -29.16 -4.62 37.75
CA THR A 41 -28.26 -3.86 38.62
C THR A 41 -28.81 -2.46 38.90
N HIS A 42 -29.48 -1.85 37.92
CA HIS A 42 -29.99 -0.48 38.02
C HIS A 42 -31.34 -0.38 38.76
N GLU A 43 -32.20 -1.40 38.70
CA GLU A 43 -33.50 -1.43 39.38
C GLU A 43 -33.45 -1.83 40.87
N ARG A 44 -32.28 -2.22 41.41
CA ARG A 44 -32.16 -2.66 42.80
C ARG A 44 -32.27 -1.46 43.76
N PRO A 45 -33.38 -1.27 44.51
CA PRO A 45 -33.51 -0.09 45.36
C PRO A 45 -32.55 -0.20 46.54
N ARG A 46 -31.78 0.86 46.83
CA ARG A 46 -30.92 0.96 48.03
C ARG A 46 -31.78 0.89 49.30
N ARG A 47 -32.02 -0.32 49.80
CA ARG A 47 -32.80 -0.59 51.03
C ARG A 47 -31.95 -1.14 52.19
N SER A 48 -30.61 -1.13 52.05
CA SER A 48 -29.65 -1.79 52.94
C SER A 48 -28.73 -0.80 53.70
N ALA A 49 -29.23 0.39 54.04
CA ALA A 49 -28.47 1.40 54.79
C ALA A 49 -29.23 1.93 56.03
N ALA A 50 -30.21 1.15 56.52
CA ALA A 50 -31.10 1.54 57.61
C ALA A 50 -31.34 0.42 58.64
N TYR A 51 -30.50 -0.61 58.67
CA TYR A 51 -30.71 -1.80 59.54
C TYR A 51 -29.60 -2.06 60.59
N ASP A 52 -28.46 -1.37 60.52
CA ASP A 52 -27.29 -1.66 61.36
C ASP A 52 -27.07 -0.61 62.48
N ALA A 53 -28.16 -0.05 63.03
CA ALA A 53 -28.10 1.03 64.03
C ALA A 53 -29.03 0.86 65.24
N GLU A 54 -29.69 -0.29 65.40
CA GLU A 54 -30.72 -0.50 66.44
C GLU A 54 -30.62 -1.87 67.14
N GLU A 55 -29.43 -2.45 67.22
CA GLU A 55 -29.15 -3.69 67.97
C GLU A 55 -28.22 -3.42 69.16
N ASP A 56 -28.66 -2.58 70.11
CA ASP A 56 -28.01 -2.43 71.43
C ASP A 56 -28.92 -1.78 72.49
N LYS A 57 -30.14 -2.33 72.67
CA LYS A 57 -31.06 -2.12 73.82
C LYS A 57 -32.32 -2.99 73.73
N GLU A 58 -32.40 -4.03 74.54
CA GLU A 58 -33.48 -4.28 75.53
C GLU A 58 -33.45 -5.71 76.06
N ASP A 59 -32.70 -5.91 77.14
CA ASP A 59 -32.84 -7.07 78.03
C ASP A 59 -33.60 -6.63 79.30
N ALA A 60 -34.92 -6.46 79.21
CA ALA A 60 -35.78 -6.28 80.39
C ALA A 60 -37.28 -6.56 80.17
N ARG A 61 -37.78 -7.55 80.94
CA ARG A 61 -39.19 -7.75 81.36
C ARG A 61 -40.26 -8.07 80.32
N ALA A 62 -40.66 -9.35 80.37
CA ALA A 62 -42.06 -9.73 80.21
C ALA A 62 -42.95 -9.08 81.29
N THR A 63 -44.20 -8.71 80.94
CA THR A 63 -45.44 -9.23 81.56
C THR A 63 -46.69 -8.72 80.84
N ASN A 64 -47.58 -9.67 80.53
CA ASN A 64 -49.05 -9.59 80.58
C ASN A 64 -49.89 -8.71 79.63
N ASP A 65 -50.83 -9.44 79.01
CA ASP A 65 -52.28 -9.20 78.89
C ASP A 65 -52.82 -8.10 77.95
N ASP A 66 -53.46 -8.59 76.88
CA ASP A 66 -54.76 -8.18 76.34
C ASP A 66 -55.37 -6.83 76.79
N ASP A 67 -55.54 -5.88 75.84
CA ASP A 67 -56.88 -5.33 75.57
C ASP A 67 -57.02 -4.50 74.28
N ALA A 68 -58.24 -4.55 73.73
CA ALA A 68 -58.88 -3.69 72.73
C ALA A 68 -58.07 -2.62 71.93
N PHE A 69 -57.82 -2.88 70.64
CA PHE A 69 -57.32 -1.88 69.69
C PHE A 69 -58.45 -0.95 69.18
N LEU A 70 -58.52 0.28 69.70
CA LEU A 70 -59.25 1.39 69.10
C LEU A 70 -58.44 1.98 67.93
N PRO A 71 -59.08 2.52 66.86
CA PRO A 71 -58.36 3.15 65.77
C PRO A 71 -57.81 4.52 66.20
N THR A 72 -56.52 4.58 66.51
CA THR A 72 -55.80 5.85 66.63
C THR A 72 -55.62 6.46 65.25
N ALA A 73 -55.93 7.76 65.13
CA ALA A 73 -55.76 8.49 63.89
C ALA A 73 -54.27 8.60 63.55
N GLU A 74 -53.86 7.99 62.43
CA GLU A 74 -52.55 8.25 61.84
C GLU A 74 -52.44 9.73 61.47
N ASN A 75 -51.61 10.45 62.22
CA ASN A 75 -51.13 11.76 61.79
C ASN A 75 -50.25 11.56 60.56
N GLY A 76 -50.89 11.58 59.38
CA GLY A 76 -50.22 11.53 58.09
C GLY A 76 -49.32 12.73 57.89
N SER A 77 -48.09 12.65 58.41
CA SER A 77 -46.98 13.54 58.09
C SER A 77 -46.55 13.27 56.65
N SER A 78 -47.36 13.77 55.72
CA SER A 78 -47.07 13.82 54.29
C SER A 78 -45.77 14.59 54.08
N SER A 79 -44.67 13.84 54.10
CA SER A 79 -43.32 14.36 53.94
C SER A 79 -43.26 15.11 52.61
N LYS A 80 -43.00 16.41 52.68
CA LYS A 80 -42.93 17.30 51.50
C LYS A 80 -41.62 17.11 50.74
N SER A 81 -41.29 15.88 50.38
CA SER A 81 -40.07 15.50 49.65
C SER A 81 -40.04 16.00 48.20
N GLY A 82 -41.18 16.40 47.62
CA GLY A 82 -41.29 16.71 46.19
C GLY A 82 -40.72 18.04 45.68
N LEU A 83 -40.14 18.91 46.53
CA LEU A 83 -39.80 20.30 46.15
C LEU A 83 -38.38 20.55 45.63
N TYR A 84 -37.51 19.54 45.63
CA TYR A 84 -36.13 19.65 45.12
C TYR A 84 -35.99 18.77 43.89
N ASP A 85 -35.38 19.32 42.83
CA ASP A 85 -34.82 18.51 41.76
C ASP A 85 -33.35 18.31 42.12
N MET A 86 -32.97 17.07 42.43
CA MET A 86 -31.56 16.70 42.62
C MET A 86 -30.94 16.48 41.24
N PHE A 87 -29.75 17.03 41.02
CA PHE A 87 -28.93 16.70 39.87
C PHE A 87 -27.60 16.13 40.35
N GLU A 88 -27.30 14.92 39.88
CA GLU A 88 -26.03 14.23 40.05
C GLU A 88 -25.08 14.70 38.95
N LEU A 89 -23.89 15.18 39.34
CA LEU A 89 -22.83 15.54 38.38
C LEU A 89 -22.26 14.25 37.76
N PRO A 90 -21.81 14.27 36.49
CA PRO A 90 -21.17 13.10 35.88
C PRO A 90 -19.91 12.69 36.64
N ASP A 91 -19.65 11.39 36.68
CA ASP A 91 -18.56 10.70 37.39
C ASP A 91 -17.19 10.90 36.67
N SER A 92 -16.86 12.16 36.37
CA SER A 92 -15.77 12.63 35.50
C SER A 92 -14.83 13.59 36.25
N THR A 93 -13.59 13.78 35.79
CA THR A 93 -12.66 14.68 36.50
C THR A 93 -13.06 16.16 36.45
N PHE A 94 -13.89 16.55 35.47
CA PHE A 94 -14.51 17.89 35.43
C PHE A 94 -15.31 18.21 36.69
N THR A 95 -15.87 17.19 37.36
CA THR A 95 -16.54 17.34 38.65
C THR A 95 -15.59 17.81 39.75
N PHE A 96 -14.33 17.37 39.80
CA PHE A 96 -13.36 17.89 40.77
C PHE A 96 -13.06 19.39 40.58
N MET A 97 -13.02 19.85 39.33
CA MET A 97 -12.80 21.27 39.00
C MET A 97 -14.00 22.15 39.39
N ILE A 98 -15.21 21.58 39.35
CA ILE A 98 -16.45 22.24 39.79
C ILE A 98 -16.50 22.34 41.32
N THR A 99 -16.29 21.22 42.03
CA THR A 99 -16.67 21.06 43.43
C THR A 99 -15.62 21.53 44.42
N HIS A 100 -14.33 21.39 44.09
CA HIS A 100 -13.23 21.76 44.98
C HIS A 100 -12.65 23.16 44.73
N LYS A 101 -11.94 23.67 45.74
CA LYS A 101 -11.26 24.96 45.64
C LYS A 101 -10.19 24.94 44.55
N THR A 102 -10.08 26.02 43.80
CA THR A 102 -8.94 26.32 42.94
C THR A 102 -7.63 26.07 43.69
N LEU A 103 -6.66 25.39 43.06
CA LEU A 103 -5.37 24.96 43.65
C LEU A 103 -5.43 23.83 44.71
N SER A 104 -6.57 23.16 44.88
CA SER A 104 -6.62 21.90 45.65
C SER A 104 -6.12 20.71 44.82
N VAL A 105 -5.72 19.63 45.48
CA VAL A 105 -5.24 18.40 44.79
C VAL A 105 -6.29 17.84 43.80
N PRO A 106 -7.59 17.69 44.13
CA PRO A 106 -8.59 17.24 43.16
C PRO A 106 -8.72 18.17 41.95
N PHE A 107 -8.69 19.50 42.17
CA PHE A 107 -8.74 20.47 41.09
C PHE A 107 -7.56 20.32 40.13
N PHE A 108 -6.34 20.12 40.66
CA PHE A 108 -5.16 19.84 39.84
C PHE A 108 -5.23 18.49 39.13
N THR A 109 -5.77 17.44 39.76
CA THR A 109 -5.96 16.13 39.12
C THR A 109 -6.88 16.24 37.89
N GLY A 110 -7.99 16.98 37.97
CA GLY A 110 -8.86 17.20 36.81
C GLY A 110 -8.22 18.08 35.73
N LEU A 111 -7.42 19.08 36.11
CA LEU A 111 -6.66 19.86 35.14
C LEU A 111 -5.60 19.01 34.42
N ILE A 112 -4.94 18.08 35.12
CA ILE A 112 -3.96 17.15 34.53
C ILE A 112 -4.65 16.14 33.59
N ALA A 113 -5.80 15.58 33.97
CA ALA A 113 -6.56 14.68 33.11
C ALA A 113 -7.02 15.37 31.81
N CYS A 114 -7.58 16.58 31.93
CA CYS A 114 -7.96 17.41 30.78
C CYS A 114 -6.75 17.76 29.90
N ALA A 115 -5.59 18.10 30.49
CA ALA A 115 -4.38 18.39 29.74
C ALA A 115 -3.82 17.15 29.02
N LEU A 116 -3.94 15.96 29.62
CA LEU A 116 -3.54 14.69 29.01
C LEU A 116 -4.44 14.34 27.80
N ALA A 117 -5.76 14.43 27.96
CA ALA A 117 -6.71 14.22 26.86
C ALA A 117 -6.46 15.19 25.69
N LEU A 118 -6.29 16.50 25.99
CA LEU A 118 -5.94 17.49 24.97
C LEU A 118 -4.58 17.21 24.31
N MET A 119 -3.56 16.79 25.05
CA MET A 119 -2.26 16.40 24.46
C MET A 119 -2.41 15.22 23.50
N CYS A 120 -3.17 14.19 23.86
CA CYS A 120 -3.44 13.04 22.99
C CYS A 120 -4.20 13.46 21.72
N LEU A 121 -5.27 14.25 21.85
CA LEU A 121 -6.01 14.78 20.70
C LEU A 121 -5.12 15.67 19.81
N ILE A 122 -4.22 16.48 20.38
CA ILE A 122 -3.32 17.36 19.63
C ILE A 122 -2.29 16.53 18.85
N LEU A 123 -1.78 15.45 19.42
CA LEU A 123 -0.86 14.55 18.73
C LEU A 123 -1.53 13.86 17.54
N VAL A 124 -2.76 13.36 17.71
CA VAL A 124 -3.53 12.79 16.58
C VAL A 124 -3.82 13.87 15.54
N PHE A 125 -4.31 15.04 15.95
CA PHE A 125 -4.60 16.15 15.05
C PHE A 125 -3.38 16.61 14.23
N ILE A 126 -2.19 16.67 14.83
CA ILE A 126 -0.95 16.98 14.12
C ILE A 126 -0.58 15.84 13.16
N ASN A 127 -0.67 14.57 13.59
CA ASN A 127 -0.42 13.41 12.72
C ASN A 127 -1.31 13.41 11.47
N GLU A 128 -2.60 13.72 11.61
CA GLU A 128 -3.52 13.79 10.48
C GLU A 128 -3.27 15.01 9.57
N LEU A 129 -2.78 16.13 10.12
CA LEU A 129 -2.35 17.27 9.30
C LEU A 129 -1.01 17.04 8.58
N ASP A 130 -0.08 16.32 9.20
CA ASP A 130 1.23 16.00 8.63
C ASP A 130 1.13 14.99 7.47
N LYS A 131 0.02 14.22 7.36
CA LYS A 131 -0.35 13.47 6.15
C LYS A 131 -0.67 14.38 4.95
N GLY A 132 -1.01 15.65 5.18
CA GLY A 132 -1.53 16.59 4.18
C GLY A 132 -0.48 17.19 3.24
N THR A 133 -0.93 17.60 2.06
CA THR A 133 -0.08 18.22 1.02
C THR A 133 -0.54 19.63 0.65
N ILE A 134 0.23 20.39 -0.15
CA ILE A 134 -0.11 21.79 -0.45
C ILE A 134 -1.46 21.91 -1.19
N ASP A 135 -1.73 21.00 -2.12
CA ASP A 135 -2.97 20.99 -2.91
C ASP A 135 -4.08 20.15 -2.25
N ASN A 136 -3.69 19.21 -1.38
CA ASN A 136 -4.59 18.37 -0.60
C ASN A 136 -4.22 18.44 0.90
N PRO A 137 -4.48 19.58 1.59
CA PRO A 137 -3.99 19.85 2.95
C PRO A 137 -4.62 18.97 4.04
N PHE A 138 -5.58 18.13 3.67
CA PHE A 138 -6.19 17.14 4.54
C PHE A 138 -6.01 15.71 4.03
N SER A 139 -5.07 15.44 3.12
CA SER A 139 -4.74 14.10 2.58
C SER A 139 -5.98 13.28 2.16
N LEU A 140 -6.95 13.95 1.54
CA LEU A 140 -8.22 13.35 1.17
C LEU A 140 -8.03 12.33 0.05
N PRO A 141 -8.52 11.08 0.18
CA PRO A 141 -8.44 10.08 -0.87
C PRO A 141 -9.19 10.54 -2.12
N ALA A 142 -8.63 10.20 -3.29
CA ALA A 142 -9.13 10.66 -4.59
C ALA A 142 -10.56 10.18 -4.88
N GLY A 143 -10.89 8.97 -4.43
CA GLY A 143 -12.22 8.40 -4.39
C GLY A 143 -12.41 7.59 -3.11
N VAL A 144 -13.66 7.41 -2.72
CA VAL A 144 -14.09 6.54 -1.61
C VAL A 144 -15.34 5.79 -2.03
N THR A 145 -15.48 4.52 -1.63
CA THR A 145 -16.64 3.68 -1.97
C THR A 145 -17.92 4.20 -1.30
N THR A 146 -19.07 3.66 -1.68
CA THR A 146 -20.36 4.08 -1.13
C THR A 146 -20.49 3.74 0.36
N GLU A 147 -19.93 2.60 0.78
CA GLU A 147 -19.91 2.14 2.18
C GLU A 147 -19.09 3.08 3.06
N VAL A 148 -17.91 3.48 2.58
CA VAL A 148 -17.01 4.41 3.28
C VAL A 148 -17.73 5.74 3.50
N ARG A 149 -18.37 6.31 2.47
CA ARG A 149 -19.18 7.54 2.59
C ARG A 149 -20.30 7.42 3.64
N VAL A 150 -20.97 6.27 3.71
CA VAL A 150 -22.01 6.01 4.72
C VAL A 150 -21.39 5.90 6.11
N ALA A 151 -20.27 5.19 6.26
CA ALA A 151 -19.54 5.10 7.52
C ALA A 151 -19.06 6.48 8.01
N GLN A 152 -18.58 7.33 7.10
CA GLN A 152 -18.18 8.71 7.38
C GLN A 152 -19.34 9.55 7.94
N PHE A 153 -20.53 9.47 7.33
CA PHE A 153 -21.73 10.12 7.87
C PHE A 153 -22.16 9.57 9.23
N VAL A 154 -22.03 8.26 9.46
CA VAL A 154 -22.39 7.64 10.75
C VAL A 154 -21.42 8.03 11.86
N GLY A 155 -20.11 8.00 11.62
CA GLY A 155 -19.09 8.38 12.61
C GLY A 155 -19.26 9.83 13.09
N VAL A 156 -19.54 10.76 12.17
CA VAL A 156 -19.83 12.16 12.48
C VAL A 156 -21.08 12.36 13.36
N LEU A 157 -22.00 11.41 13.40
CA LEU A 157 -23.23 11.48 14.22
C LEU A 157 -23.07 10.92 15.65
N MET A 158 -21.93 10.33 15.99
CA MET A 158 -21.69 9.66 17.30
C MET A 158 -21.27 10.61 18.44
N GLU A 159 -21.32 11.94 18.25
CA GLU A 159 -20.85 12.93 19.23
C GLU A 159 -21.87 13.19 20.36
N GLU A 160 -21.50 12.89 21.62
CA GLU A 160 -22.36 13.06 22.80
C GLU A 160 -21.93 14.18 23.78
N GLU A 161 -20.69 14.69 23.67
CA GLU A 161 -20.06 15.57 24.67
C GLU A 161 -20.54 17.03 24.69
N ILE A 162 -20.74 17.66 23.54
CA ILE A 162 -21.19 19.06 23.45
C ILE A 162 -22.58 19.24 24.08
N PRO A 163 -23.59 18.35 23.84
CA PRO A 163 -24.85 18.37 24.57
C PRO A 163 -24.68 18.32 26.10
N LEU A 164 -23.81 17.44 26.60
CA LEU A 164 -23.57 17.26 28.04
C LEU A 164 -22.89 18.49 28.66
N GLY A 165 -21.84 19.00 28.03
CA GLY A 165 -21.15 20.22 28.46
C GLY A 165 -22.07 21.45 28.51
N LEU A 166 -22.93 21.65 27.50
CA LEU A 166 -23.90 22.74 27.49
C LEU A 166 -25.01 22.56 28.55
N GLU A 167 -25.42 21.32 28.84
CA GLU A 167 -26.39 21.07 29.91
C GLU A 167 -25.82 21.43 31.29
N ILE A 168 -24.54 21.13 31.55
CA ILE A 168 -23.86 21.51 32.80
C ILE A 168 -23.81 23.03 32.95
N ILE A 169 -23.44 23.79 31.90
CA ILE A 169 -23.47 25.28 31.92
C ILE A 169 -24.85 25.79 32.31
N GLY A 170 -25.89 25.28 31.64
CA GLY A 170 -27.26 25.71 31.85
C GLY A 170 -27.87 25.24 33.18
N LYS A 171 -27.23 24.33 33.92
CA LYS A 171 -27.54 24.02 35.31
C LYS A 171 -26.75 24.94 36.27
N GLY A 172 -25.48 25.21 35.99
CA GLY A 172 -24.65 26.17 36.74
C GLY A 172 -25.25 27.58 36.81
N ILE A 173 -25.73 28.12 35.68
CA ILE A 173 -26.38 29.43 35.60
C ILE A 173 -27.67 29.48 36.46
N LYS A 174 -28.40 28.37 36.60
CA LYS A 174 -29.59 28.30 37.47
C LYS A 174 -29.20 28.35 38.95
N GLN A 175 -28.08 27.72 39.32
CA GLN A 175 -27.62 27.66 40.71
C GLN A 175 -27.17 29.04 41.23
N ASP A 176 -26.44 29.81 40.44
CA ASP A 176 -25.96 31.16 40.83
C ASP A 176 -27.14 32.12 41.09
N ASN A 177 -28.13 32.13 40.19
CA ASN A 177 -29.37 32.90 40.36
C ASN A 177 -30.16 32.53 41.64
N ALA A 178 -30.00 31.31 42.16
CA ALA A 178 -30.67 30.88 43.40
C ALA A 178 -29.99 31.41 44.69
N ARG A 179 -28.89 32.17 44.60
CA ARG A 179 -28.13 32.78 45.73
C ARG A 179 -27.72 31.80 46.84
N GLY A 180 -27.56 30.52 46.52
CA GLY A 180 -27.04 29.53 47.46
C GLY A 180 -25.51 29.59 47.52
N ASN A 181 -24.93 29.69 48.72
CA ASN A 181 -23.48 29.78 48.98
C ASN A 181 -22.67 28.49 48.66
N GLY A 182 -23.11 27.67 47.70
CA GLY A 182 -22.53 26.35 47.41
C GLY A 182 -21.20 26.41 46.65
N PHE A 183 -21.24 26.89 45.40
CA PHE A 183 -20.09 26.88 44.49
C PHE A 183 -19.87 28.25 43.85
N LYS A 184 -18.64 28.52 43.44
CA LYS A 184 -18.32 29.72 42.66
C LYS A 184 -18.76 29.49 41.21
N LEU A 185 -19.62 30.35 40.66
CA LEU A 185 -20.00 30.30 39.24
C LEU A 185 -18.79 30.21 38.30
N GLY A 186 -17.70 30.90 38.63
CA GLY A 186 -16.45 30.85 37.87
C GLY A 186 -15.83 29.45 37.74
N ASN A 187 -15.93 28.59 38.78
CA ASN A 187 -15.46 27.19 38.69
C ASN A 187 -16.33 26.36 37.74
N ILE A 188 -17.65 26.51 37.84
CA ILE A 188 -18.61 25.79 36.98
C ILE A 188 -18.41 26.20 35.52
N LEU A 189 -18.35 27.51 35.26
CA LEU A 189 -18.15 28.05 33.92
C LEU A 189 -16.79 27.64 33.34
N PHE A 190 -15.71 27.72 34.12
CA PHE A 190 -14.38 27.30 33.68
C PHE A 190 -14.31 25.81 33.33
N SER A 191 -14.79 24.93 34.22
CA SER A 191 -14.80 23.48 33.98
C SER A 191 -15.63 23.12 32.74
N SER A 192 -16.79 23.77 32.57
CA SER A 192 -17.66 23.52 31.42
C SER A 192 -17.09 24.05 30.09
N ILE A 193 -16.40 25.21 30.11
CA ILE A 193 -15.69 25.73 28.93
C ILE A 193 -14.55 24.80 28.54
N LEU A 194 -13.80 24.24 29.51
CA LEU A 194 -12.80 23.23 29.22
C LEU A 194 -13.42 21.96 28.61
N ARG A 195 -14.52 21.43 29.17
CA ARG A 195 -15.20 20.24 28.62
C ARG A 195 -15.66 20.47 27.18
N LEU A 196 -16.29 21.62 26.91
CA LEU A 196 -16.65 22.00 25.54
C LEU A 196 -15.43 22.15 24.63
N SER A 197 -14.33 22.72 25.12
CA SER A 197 -13.10 22.84 24.33
C SER A 197 -12.48 21.49 23.97
N VAL A 198 -12.59 20.49 24.86
CA VAL A 198 -12.20 19.11 24.56
C VAL A 198 -13.15 18.51 23.52
N GLY A 199 -14.46 18.57 23.73
CA GLY A 199 -15.45 17.99 22.80
C GLY A 199 -15.42 18.61 21.39
N TYR A 200 -15.26 19.94 21.26
CA TYR A 200 -15.10 20.56 19.93
C TYR A 200 -13.79 20.19 19.25
N PHE A 201 -12.71 19.96 20.01
CA PHE A 201 -11.43 19.56 19.44
C PHE A 201 -11.42 18.08 19.07
N PHE A 202 -12.05 17.21 19.88
CA PHE A 202 -12.39 15.84 19.52
C PHE A 202 -13.21 15.78 18.23
N LEU A 203 -14.29 16.55 18.11
CA LEU A 203 -15.14 16.59 16.91
C LEU A 203 -14.35 17.03 15.66
N LEU A 204 -13.38 17.95 15.81
CA LEU A 204 -12.51 18.39 14.74
C LEU A 204 -11.49 17.30 14.34
N THR A 205 -10.86 16.63 15.29
CA THR A 205 -9.94 15.51 15.02
C THR A 205 -10.69 14.34 14.38
N LEU A 206 -11.86 13.99 14.92
CA LEU A 206 -12.78 12.98 14.38
C LEU A 206 -13.20 13.33 12.95
N PHE A 207 -13.45 14.60 12.63
CA PHE A 207 -13.72 15.01 11.25
C PHE A 207 -12.54 14.69 10.33
N LEU A 208 -11.31 15.01 10.75
CA LEU A 208 -10.11 14.82 9.93
C LEU A 208 -9.74 13.35 9.73
N THR A 209 -9.79 12.50 10.76
CA THR A 209 -9.52 11.06 10.59
C THR A 209 -10.56 10.43 9.65
N VAL A 210 -11.85 10.69 9.91
CA VAL A 210 -12.96 10.13 9.15
C VAL A 210 -12.90 10.48 7.65
N ILE A 211 -12.50 11.70 7.28
CA ILE A 211 -12.41 12.10 5.86
C ILE A 211 -11.12 11.64 5.16
N GLN A 212 -10.11 11.20 5.91
CA GLN A 212 -8.82 10.71 5.37
C GLN A 212 -8.84 9.23 5.04
N GLU A 213 -9.53 8.42 5.84
CA GLU A 213 -9.52 6.97 5.67
C GLU A 213 -10.35 6.51 4.46
N SER A 214 -9.77 5.63 3.64
CA SER A 214 -10.43 4.97 2.50
C SER A 214 -11.10 3.63 2.88
N ASP A 215 -10.87 3.10 4.08
CA ASP A 215 -11.48 1.86 4.58
C ASP A 215 -12.47 2.11 5.73
N VAL A 216 -13.61 1.41 5.66
CA VAL A 216 -14.65 1.37 6.70
C VAL A 216 -14.11 0.84 8.03
N LEU A 217 -13.23 -0.17 8.03
CA LEU A 217 -12.70 -0.72 9.29
C LEU A 217 -11.71 0.25 9.94
N ALA A 218 -10.85 0.91 9.16
CA ALA A 218 -9.97 1.97 9.64
C ALA A 218 -10.77 3.10 10.33
N ILE A 219 -11.83 3.60 9.68
CA ILE A 219 -12.75 4.60 10.27
C ILE A 219 -13.27 4.14 11.65
N PHE A 220 -13.74 2.89 11.79
CA PHE A 220 -14.23 2.40 13.07
C PHE A 220 -13.13 2.26 14.14
N PHE A 221 -11.91 1.88 13.76
CA PHE A 221 -10.79 1.80 14.70
C PHE A 221 -10.35 3.20 15.18
N ASP A 222 -10.33 4.20 14.30
CA ASP A 222 -9.99 5.57 14.67
C ASP A 222 -11.06 6.22 15.54
N VAL A 223 -12.35 5.99 15.24
CA VAL A 223 -13.46 6.40 16.11
C VAL A 223 -13.29 5.81 17.52
N LEU A 224 -13.00 4.51 17.64
CA LEU A 224 -12.77 3.84 18.93
C LEU A 224 -11.51 4.33 19.65
N ALA A 225 -10.44 4.65 18.91
CA ALA A 225 -9.21 5.19 19.46
C ALA A 225 -9.42 6.61 20.03
N LEU A 226 -10.21 7.45 19.34
CA LEU A 226 -10.61 8.77 19.81
C LEU A 226 -11.57 8.68 21.01
N GLU A 227 -12.56 7.77 20.99
CA GLU A 227 -13.47 7.51 22.11
C GLU A 227 -12.69 7.10 23.37
N PHE A 228 -11.62 6.29 23.22
CA PHE A 228 -10.73 5.98 24.33
C PHE A 228 -10.03 7.22 24.89
N VAL A 229 -9.57 8.15 24.05
CA VAL A 229 -8.93 9.42 24.49
C VAL A 229 -9.92 10.30 25.26
N GLU A 230 -11.18 10.34 24.83
CA GLU A 230 -12.25 11.03 25.56
C GLU A 230 -12.49 10.39 26.94
N SER A 231 -12.54 9.06 27.01
CA SER A 231 -12.76 8.30 28.26
C SER A 231 -11.66 8.42 29.33
N ILE A 232 -10.51 9.03 29.02
CA ILE A 232 -9.37 9.17 29.94
C ILE A 232 -9.78 9.81 31.27
N ASP A 233 -10.67 10.80 31.23
CA ASP A 233 -11.02 11.56 32.42
C ASP A 233 -11.98 10.78 33.34
N ASP A 234 -12.94 10.05 32.80
CA ASP A 234 -13.77 9.07 33.53
C ASP A 234 -12.92 7.93 34.10
N VAL A 235 -11.92 7.42 33.36
CA VAL A 235 -10.96 6.41 33.86
C VAL A 235 -10.15 6.96 35.05
N VAL A 236 -9.62 8.19 34.95
CA VAL A 236 -8.90 8.83 36.07
C VAL A 236 -9.82 9.06 37.27
N PHE A 237 -11.08 9.45 37.06
CA PHE A 237 -12.06 9.60 38.14
C PHE A 237 -12.37 8.25 38.81
N ALA A 238 -12.60 7.18 38.04
CA ALA A 238 -12.82 5.83 38.55
C ALA A 238 -11.61 5.29 39.34
N LEU A 239 -10.38 5.61 38.93
CA LEU A 239 -9.16 5.30 39.68
C LEU A 239 -9.04 6.10 40.98
N CYS A 240 -9.45 7.37 40.99
CA CYS A 240 -9.58 8.16 42.22
C CYS A 240 -10.61 7.55 43.18
N LYS A 241 -11.78 7.13 42.67
CA LYS A 241 -12.88 6.49 43.41
C LYS A 241 -12.48 5.16 44.06
N ARG A 242 -11.64 4.39 43.38
CA ARG A 242 -11.00 3.17 43.92
C ARG A 242 -9.88 3.48 44.93
N GLY A 243 -9.35 4.71 44.95
CA GLY A 243 -8.34 5.18 45.90
C GLY A 243 -6.88 5.00 45.46
N PHE A 244 -6.62 4.71 44.19
CA PHE A 244 -5.25 4.50 43.67
C PHE A 244 -4.35 5.74 43.86
N PHE A 245 -4.91 6.93 43.70
CA PHE A 245 -4.19 8.20 43.90
C PHE A 245 -4.24 8.74 45.35
N GLY A 246 -4.64 7.90 46.31
CA GLY A 246 -4.62 8.20 47.74
C GLY A 246 -5.95 8.72 48.33
N HIS A 247 -6.01 8.75 49.66
CA HIS A 247 -7.25 8.97 50.40
C HIS A 247 -7.92 10.34 50.17
N ILE A 248 -7.14 11.39 49.87
CA ILE A 248 -7.66 12.74 49.64
C ILE A 248 -8.53 12.77 48.37
N LEU A 249 -8.07 12.11 47.30
CA LEU A 249 -8.81 12.03 46.03
C LEU A 249 -9.99 11.07 46.12
N LYS A 250 -9.86 9.98 46.89
CA LYS A 250 -11.00 9.12 47.22
C LYS A 250 -12.08 9.86 48.01
N GLN A 251 -11.70 10.65 49.01
CA GLN A 251 -12.66 11.46 49.76
C GLN A 251 -13.33 12.51 48.86
N ALA A 252 -12.60 13.07 47.88
CA ALA A 252 -13.16 13.97 46.88
C ALA A 252 -14.23 13.30 45.98
N THR A 253 -14.06 12.02 45.61
CA THR A 253 -15.08 11.25 44.87
C THR A 253 -16.25 10.77 45.75
N ASP A 254 -15.99 10.47 47.03
CA ASP A 254 -17.01 9.98 47.96
C ASP A 254 -17.97 11.12 48.41
N HIS A 255 -17.56 12.38 48.25
CA HIS A 255 -18.46 13.53 48.33
C HIS A 255 -19.37 13.59 47.09
N SER A 256 -20.44 12.80 47.09
CA SER A 256 -21.54 12.87 46.12
C SER A 256 -22.12 14.30 46.07
N CYS A 257 -21.70 15.07 45.07
CA CYS A 257 -22.04 16.47 44.93
C CYS A 257 -23.40 16.66 44.27
N GLU A 258 -24.45 16.25 44.98
CA GLU A 258 -25.84 16.51 44.62
C GLU A 258 -26.09 18.03 44.59
N ILE A 259 -26.36 18.58 43.41
CA ILE A 259 -26.76 19.98 43.28
C ILE A 259 -28.24 20.08 43.63
N VAL A 260 -28.53 20.40 44.90
CA VAL A 260 -29.89 20.57 45.42
C VAL A 260 -30.48 21.90 44.94
N CYS A 261 -31.21 21.86 43.82
CA CYS A 261 -31.93 23.02 43.28
C CYS A 261 -33.32 23.17 43.91
N LYS A 262 -33.64 24.36 44.46
CA LYS A 262 -35.02 24.73 44.82
C LYS A 262 -35.85 24.96 43.56
N LYS A 263 -37.05 24.37 43.50
CA LYS A 263 -38.04 24.65 42.44
C LYS A 263 -38.59 26.09 42.52
N SER A 264 -37.91 27.06 41.89
CA SER A 264 -38.51 28.36 41.56
C SER A 264 -39.39 28.24 40.32
N HIS A 265 -40.56 28.90 40.34
CA HIS A 265 -41.52 28.82 39.24
C HIS A 265 -41.03 29.54 37.96
N GLU A 266 -40.16 30.54 38.10
CA GLU A 266 -39.52 31.26 36.98
C GLU A 266 -38.54 30.37 36.17
N HIS A 267 -38.01 29.29 36.75
CA HIS A 267 -37.03 28.44 36.05
C HIS A 267 -37.63 27.58 34.93
N LYS A 268 -38.96 27.46 34.82
CA LYS A 268 -39.62 26.70 33.75
C LYS A 268 -39.31 27.27 32.37
N GLU A 269 -39.36 28.58 32.22
CA GLU A 269 -39.10 29.26 30.94
C GLU A 269 -37.63 29.16 30.54
N PHE A 270 -36.71 29.44 31.49
CA PHE A 270 -35.27 29.32 31.22
C PHE A 270 -34.85 27.86 30.92
N LYS A 271 -35.43 26.85 31.57
CA LYS A 271 -35.18 25.43 31.21
C LYS A 271 -35.66 25.11 29.80
N ALA A 272 -36.84 25.60 29.41
CA ALA A 272 -37.36 25.41 28.05
C ALA A 272 -36.52 26.13 26.99
N TRP A 273 -36.05 27.35 27.28
CA TRP A 273 -35.16 28.12 26.41
C TRP A 273 -33.79 27.43 26.23
N LEU A 274 -33.15 27.04 27.34
CA LEU A 274 -31.87 26.33 27.32
C LEU A 274 -31.98 25.03 26.51
N ASN A 275 -32.99 24.19 26.76
CA ASN A 275 -33.14 22.94 26.03
C ASN A 275 -33.39 23.15 24.52
N ARG A 276 -33.97 24.29 24.11
CA ARG A 276 -34.05 24.68 22.68
C ARG A 276 -32.70 25.15 22.14
N PHE A 277 -31.92 25.89 22.94
CA PHE A 277 -30.59 26.37 22.57
C PHE A 277 -29.57 25.23 22.40
N ILE A 278 -29.55 24.26 23.32
CA ILE A 278 -28.70 23.05 23.21
C ILE A 278 -29.04 22.28 21.94
N ARG A 279 -30.33 22.03 21.68
CA ARG A 279 -30.78 21.39 20.43
C ARG A 279 -30.39 22.19 19.19
N LEU A 280 -30.48 23.52 19.23
CA LEU A 280 -30.07 24.38 18.13
C LEU A 280 -28.57 24.27 17.83
N ILE A 281 -27.70 24.26 18.86
CA ILE A 281 -26.26 24.05 18.67
C ILE A 281 -25.98 22.66 18.10
N TYR A 282 -26.59 21.61 18.66
CA TYR A 282 -26.41 20.24 18.17
C TYR A 282 -26.80 20.10 16.70
N PHE A 283 -27.97 20.60 16.30
CA PHE A 283 -28.38 20.61 14.88
C PHE A 283 -27.52 21.52 14.00
N LEU A 284 -26.96 22.61 14.54
CA LEU A 284 -26.05 23.49 13.80
C LEU A 284 -24.69 22.81 13.54
N ASN A 285 -24.13 22.14 14.54
CA ASN A 285 -22.89 21.38 14.43
C ASN A 285 -23.05 20.21 13.45
N GLY A 286 -24.08 19.37 13.63
CA GLY A 286 -24.39 18.30 12.69
C GLY A 286 -24.65 18.81 11.26
N GLY A 287 -25.37 19.93 11.12
CA GLY A 287 -25.60 20.57 9.82
C GLY A 287 -24.32 21.11 9.16
N LEU A 288 -23.40 21.69 9.94
CA LEU A 288 -22.09 22.15 9.47
C LEU A 288 -21.23 20.99 9.00
N MET A 289 -21.18 19.91 9.77
CA MET A 289 -20.39 18.70 9.47
C MET A 289 -20.93 17.97 8.23
N ILE A 290 -22.25 17.78 8.13
CA ILE A 290 -22.92 17.20 6.95
C ILE A 290 -22.68 18.07 5.71
N ALA A 291 -22.73 19.40 5.83
CA ALA A 291 -22.40 20.31 4.73
C ALA A 291 -20.92 20.20 4.32
N GLY A 292 -20.00 20.08 5.29
CA GLY A 292 -18.58 19.80 5.05
C GLY A 292 -18.36 18.52 4.26
N LEU A 293 -18.86 17.39 4.77
CA LEU A 293 -18.81 16.10 4.08
C LEU A 293 -19.43 16.17 2.67
N SER A 294 -20.57 16.83 2.51
CA SER A 294 -21.24 16.97 1.20
C SER A 294 -20.37 17.74 0.18
N ILE A 295 -19.67 18.79 0.62
CA ILE A 295 -18.75 19.55 -0.24
C ILE A 295 -17.53 18.71 -0.62
N LEU A 296 -16.98 17.93 0.33
CA LEU A 296 -15.85 17.03 0.08
C LEU A 296 -16.24 15.91 -0.89
N MET A 297 -17.40 15.27 -0.71
CA MET A 297 -17.88 14.21 -1.59
C MET A 297 -18.11 14.68 -3.03
N VAL A 298 -18.62 15.91 -3.23
CA VAL A 298 -18.71 16.48 -4.59
C VAL A 298 -17.32 16.62 -5.22
N ARG A 299 -16.34 17.14 -4.46
CA ARG A 299 -14.96 17.30 -4.93
C ARG A 299 -14.23 15.98 -5.20
N GLN A 300 -14.47 14.95 -4.38
CA GLN A 300 -13.96 13.59 -4.62
C GLN A 300 -14.60 12.98 -5.88
N ASN A 301 -15.92 13.14 -6.09
CA ASN A 301 -16.58 12.69 -7.33
C ASN A 301 -16.08 13.43 -8.58
N ASP A 302 -15.78 14.73 -8.47
CA ASP A 302 -15.14 15.52 -9.53
C ASP A 302 -13.67 15.08 -9.78
N GLY A 303 -13.10 14.26 -8.89
CA GLY A 303 -11.72 13.80 -8.92
C GLY A 303 -10.71 14.90 -8.59
N SER A 304 -11.08 15.97 -7.87
CA SER A 304 -10.18 17.10 -7.65
C SER A 304 -8.94 16.78 -6.80
N TYR A 305 -8.97 15.65 -6.10
CA TYR A 305 -7.90 15.15 -5.23
C TYR A 305 -7.09 14.00 -5.85
N ARG A 306 -7.38 13.60 -7.10
CA ARG A 306 -6.62 12.56 -7.79
C ARG A 306 -5.28 13.09 -8.26
N CYS A 307 -4.29 12.20 -8.28
CA CYS A 307 -3.01 12.48 -8.90
C CYS A 307 -3.20 12.65 -10.43
N ARG A 308 -2.75 13.79 -10.95
CA ARG A 308 -2.80 14.16 -12.39
C ARG A 308 -1.59 13.64 -13.16
N SER A 309 -0.50 13.27 -12.49
CA SER A 309 0.64 12.66 -13.13
C SER A 309 1.30 11.63 -12.24
N PHE A 310 1.52 10.42 -12.76
CA PHE A 310 2.17 9.34 -12.03
C PHE A 310 3.30 8.72 -12.86
N SER A 311 4.25 8.12 -12.17
CA SER A 311 5.31 7.29 -12.76
C SER A 311 4.86 5.83 -12.74
N VAL A 312 4.98 5.15 -13.88
CA VAL A 312 4.66 3.71 -14.03
C VAL A 312 5.93 2.91 -14.24
N SER A 313 6.06 1.77 -13.56
CA SER A 313 7.06 0.75 -13.84
C SER A 313 6.44 -0.64 -13.98
N PHE A 314 6.35 -1.09 -15.23
CA PHE A 314 6.19 -2.47 -15.65
C PHE A 314 7.51 -3.25 -15.45
N GLY A 315 7.39 -4.57 -15.28
CA GLY A 315 8.49 -5.52 -15.24
C GLY A 315 9.11 -5.86 -16.60
N ASP A 316 10.17 -6.67 -16.59
CA ASP A 316 10.99 -7.06 -17.76
C ASP A 316 10.30 -8.06 -18.71
N ASP A 317 8.98 -8.07 -18.73
CA ASP A 317 8.19 -9.06 -19.45
C ASP A 317 7.95 -8.67 -20.91
N SER A 318 7.81 -9.69 -21.77
CA SER A 318 7.69 -9.52 -23.21
C SER A 318 6.67 -10.45 -23.84
N TRP A 319 6.25 -10.11 -25.07
CA TRP A 319 5.34 -10.87 -25.91
C TRP A 319 5.93 -10.96 -27.33
N GLU A 320 6.41 -12.15 -27.72
CA GLU A 320 7.16 -12.39 -28.97
C GLU A 320 6.37 -12.08 -30.26
N ASP A 321 5.04 -12.12 -30.20
CA ASP A 321 4.14 -12.30 -31.34
C ASP A 321 3.06 -11.19 -31.39
N ALA A 322 3.37 -9.99 -30.89
CA ALA A 322 2.43 -8.87 -30.79
C ALA A 322 2.03 -8.31 -32.16
N TRP A 323 0.74 -8.06 -32.37
CA TRP A 323 0.25 -7.48 -33.63
C TRP A 323 0.33 -5.96 -33.60
N VAL A 324 1.10 -5.41 -34.54
CA VAL A 324 1.41 -3.97 -34.63
C VAL A 324 0.94 -3.40 -35.95
N GLU A 325 0.17 -2.32 -35.92
CA GLU A 325 -0.20 -1.54 -37.10
C GLU A 325 0.96 -0.60 -37.50
N LEU A 326 1.52 -0.84 -38.67
CA LEU A 326 2.53 0.03 -39.30
C LEU A 326 1.87 1.30 -39.87
N ASP A 327 2.65 2.36 -40.14
CA ASP A 327 2.15 3.61 -40.75
C ASP A 327 1.42 3.44 -42.10
N ASN A 328 1.59 2.29 -42.76
CA ASN A 328 0.90 1.94 -43.99
C ASN A 328 -0.42 1.15 -43.78
N GLY A 329 -0.86 0.97 -42.53
CA GLY A 329 -2.06 0.24 -42.14
C GLY A 329 -1.95 -1.29 -42.19
N ASN A 330 -0.75 -1.85 -42.45
CA ASN A 330 -0.55 -3.30 -42.41
C ASN A 330 -0.20 -3.76 -40.99
N MET A 331 -0.79 -4.88 -40.56
CA MET A 331 -0.43 -5.54 -39.30
C MET A 331 0.83 -6.39 -39.47
N GLU A 332 1.79 -6.27 -38.56
CA GLU A 332 2.97 -7.13 -38.47
C GLU A 332 3.13 -7.73 -37.06
N LYS A 333 3.61 -8.98 -36.97
CA LYS A 333 4.01 -9.59 -35.69
C LYS A 333 5.41 -9.16 -35.28
N ARG A 334 5.55 -8.62 -34.07
CA ARG A 334 6.83 -8.13 -33.53
C ARG A 334 6.93 -8.36 -32.00
N LEU A 335 8.16 -8.40 -31.47
CA LEU A 335 8.46 -8.65 -30.04
C LEU A 335 8.20 -7.42 -29.16
N LEU A 336 7.03 -7.34 -28.50
CA LEU A 336 6.70 -6.32 -27.49
C LEU A 336 7.48 -6.54 -26.18
N VAL A 337 7.94 -5.47 -25.53
CA VAL A 337 8.60 -5.49 -24.22
C VAL A 337 7.95 -4.44 -23.33
N TYR A 338 7.38 -4.85 -22.20
CA TYR A 338 6.52 -3.97 -21.37
C TYR A 338 7.29 -2.88 -20.63
N SER A 339 8.54 -3.14 -20.22
CA SER A 339 9.39 -2.13 -19.57
C SER A 339 9.70 -0.93 -20.48
N HIS A 340 9.49 -1.04 -21.79
CA HIS A 340 9.59 0.09 -22.72
C HIS A 340 8.44 1.10 -22.61
N PHE A 341 7.41 0.84 -21.81
CA PHE A 341 6.36 1.82 -21.46
C PHE A 341 6.53 2.39 -20.05
N ASN A 342 7.66 2.09 -19.38
CA ASN A 342 8.02 2.70 -18.10
C ASN A 342 8.31 4.19 -18.32
N GLY A 343 7.65 5.05 -17.56
CA GLY A 343 7.73 6.50 -17.77
C GLY A 343 6.69 7.28 -16.96
N ILE A 344 6.59 8.57 -17.27
CA ILE A 344 5.63 9.48 -16.66
C ILE A 344 4.36 9.48 -17.51
N TYR A 345 3.21 9.34 -16.87
CA TYR A 345 1.90 9.47 -17.47
C TYR A 345 1.25 10.74 -16.92
N VAL A 346 0.48 11.44 -17.75
CA VAL A 346 -0.23 12.68 -17.37
C VAL A 346 -1.68 12.59 -17.80
N GLU A 347 -2.58 13.07 -16.94
CA GLU A 347 -4.01 13.19 -17.22
C GLU A 347 -4.25 14.12 -18.42
N ASN A 348 -4.84 13.58 -19.47
CA ASN A 348 -5.12 14.27 -20.73
C ASN A 348 -6.55 13.97 -21.20
N GLY A 349 -7.50 14.63 -20.55
CA GLY A 349 -8.93 14.51 -20.84
C GLY A 349 -9.59 13.31 -20.15
N THR A 350 -10.70 12.85 -20.73
CA THR A 350 -11.47 11.72 -20.19
C THR A 350 -11.77 10.67 -21.26
N HIS A 351 -11.88 9.42 -20.82
CA HIS A 351 -12.39 8.29 -21.59
C HIS A 351 -13.55 7.68 -20.78
N ASN A 352 -14.72 7.52 -21.40
CA ASN A 352 -15.94 7.04 -20.73
C ASN A 352 -16.27 7.78 -19.41
N GLY A 353 -16.02 9.09 -19.38
CA GLY A 353 -16.23 9.95 -18.20
C GLY A 353 -15.20 9.80 -17.07
N LYS A 354 -14.24 8.88 -17.18
CA LYS A 354 -13.12 8.67 -16.26
C LYS A 354 -11.85 9.35 -16.79
N PRO A 355 -10.85 9.71 -15.95
CA PRO A 355 -9.62 10.34 -16.42
C PRO A 355 -8.85 9.41 -17.38
N ARG A 356 -8.27 10.01 -18.41
CA ARG A 356 -7.40 9.34 -19.39
C ARG A 356 -5.96 9.74 -19.10
N TYR A 357 -5.08 8.78 -18.85
CA TYR A 357 -3.67 9.04 -18.57
C TYR A 357 -2.82 8.64 -19.77
N VAL A 358 -1.96 9.54 -20.24
CA VAL A 358 -1.21 9.39 -21.48
C VAL A 358 0.29 9.47 -21.20
N GLU A 359 1.05 8.52 -21.74
CA GLU A 359 2.51 8.47 -21.65
C GLU A 359 3.14 9.78 -22.17
N GLN A 360 4.14 10.29 -21.46
CA GLN A 360 4.96 11.43 -21.88
C GLN A 360 6.32 10.95 -22.38
N ASN A 361 6.96 11.76 -23.22
CA ASN A 361 8.34 11.55 -23.65
C ASN A 361 9.26 11.47 -22.42
N LYS A 362 10.21 10.53 -22.47
CA LYS A 362 11.10 10.17 -21.35
C LYS A 362 12.27 11.13 -21.21
N GLU A 363 12.66 11.78 -22.30
CA GLU A 363 13.77 12.73 -22.37
C GLU A 363 13.41 14.07 -21.70
N ASP A 364 12.25 14.64 -22.06
CA ASP A 364 11.85 16.00 -21.66
C ASP A 364 10.56 16.07 -20.81
N GLY A 365 9.86 14.94 -20.62
CA GLY A 365 8.59 14.90 -19.88
C GLY A 365 7.43 15.64 -20.56
N HIS A 366 7.56 15.94 -21.87
CA HIS A 366 6.51 16.57 -22.67
C HIS A 366 5.71 15.55 -23.49
N PRO A 367 4.54 15.91 -24.03
CA PRO A 367 3.81 15.03 -24.95
C PRO A 367 4.65 14.71 -26.19
N PHE A 368 4.62 13.46 -26.63
CA PHE A 368 5.29 13.02 -27.86
C PHE A 368 4.82 13.84 -29.08
N ARG A 369 5.76 14.17 -29.97
CA ARG A 369 5.48 15.00 -31.17
C ARG A 369 5.17 14.19 -32.43
N SER A 370 5.78 13.02 -32.55
CA SER A 370 5.72 12.11 -33.70
C SER A 370 5.24 10.72 -33.28
N THR A 371 5.72 10.23 -32.14
CA THR A 371 5.33 8.93 -31.58
C THR A 371 3.91 8.97 -31.01
N ILE A 372 3.19 7.86 -31.17
CA ILE A 372 1.90 7.65 -30.51
C ILE A 372 2.17 7.17 -29.08
N PRO A 373 1.66 7.85 -28.04
CA PRO A 373 1.85 7.43 -26.65
C PRO A 373 0.99 6.21 -26.30
N ALA A 374 1.45 5.40 -25.35
CA ALA A 374 0.57 4.48 -24.65
C ALA A 374 -0.39 5.23 -23.70
N GLU A 375 -1.49 4.59 -23.32
CA GLU A 375 -2.48 5.17 -22.40
C GLU A 375 -3.01 4.18 -21.37
N ILE A 376 -3.39 4.72 -20.22
CA ILE A 376 -4.16 4.03 -19.18
C ILE A 376 -5.52 4.71 -19.08
N VAL A 377 -6.57 3.92 -19.30
CA VAL A 377 -7.96 4.38 -19.37
C VAL A 377 -8.90 3.39 -18.70
N TYR A 378 -10.10 3.83 -18.35
CA TYR A 378 -11.13 2.94 -17.82
C TYR A 378 -11.95 2.31 -18.96
N CYS A 379 -12.01 0.98 -18.98
CA CYS A 379 -12.87 0.21 -19.87
C CYS A 379 -14.23 -0.01 -19.20
N GLU A 380 -15.31 0.50 -19.81
CA GLU A 380 -16.67 0.37 -19.28
C GLU A 380 -17.18 -1.07 -19.42
N ASP A 381 -16.91 -1.73 -20.55
CA ASP A 381 -17.37 -3.11 -20.83
C ASP A 381 -16.79 -4.14 -19.84
N ALA A 382 -15.54 -3.94 -19.40
CA ALA A 382 -14.84 -4.81 -18.47
C ALA A 382 -14.75 -4.26 -17.03
N GLU A 383 -15.42 -3.14 -16.74
CA GLU A 383 -15.41 -2.42 -15.44
C GLU A 383 -14.01 -2.21 -14.83
N SER A 384 -12.97 -2.07 -15.66
CA SER A 384 -11.56 -2.20 -15.23
C SER A 384 -10.65 -1.13 -15.85
N TRP A 385 -9.55 -0.80 -15.16
CA TRP A 385 -8.47 0.00 -15.74
C TRP A 385 -7.68 -0.84 -16.73
N VAL A 386 -7.48 -0.31 -17.94
CA VAL A 386 -6.72 -0.96 -19.01
C VAL A 386 -5.54 -0.10 -19.44
N PHE A 387 -4.38 -0.73 -19.56
CA PHE A 387 -3.24 -0.20 -20.29
C PHE A 387 -3.33 -0.68 -21.75
N ARG A 388 -3.28 0.25 -22.71
CA ARG A 388 -3.33 -0.05 -24.15
C ARG A 388 -2.50 0.92 -24.97
N HIS A 389 -2.33 0.60 -26.25
CA HIS A 389 -1.63 1.44 -27.22
C HIS A 389 -2.31 1.33 -28.58
N GLU A 390 -2.60 2.46 -29.24
CA GLU A 390 -3.45 2.52 -30.44
C GLU A 390 -3.01 1.56 -31.56
N LYS A 391 -1.69 1.50 -31.85
CA LYS A 391 -1.12 0.62 -32.88
C LYS A 391 -0.94 -0.86 -32.46
N ILE A 392 -1.27 -1.27 -31.23
CA ILE A 392 -0.98 -2.64 -30.75
C ILE A 392 -2.28 -3.32 -30.33
N SER A 393 -2.66 -4.39 -31.02
CA SER A 393 -3.85 -5.18 -30.70
C SER A 393 -3.49 -6.60 -30.28
N THR A 394 -4.35 -7.22 -29.46
CA THR A 394 -4.24 -8.62 -29.07
C THR A 394 -4.61 -9.58 -30.23
N THR A 395 -5.37 -9.09 -31.22
CA THR A 395 -5.97 -9.90 -32.30
C THR A 395 -5.60 -9.36 -33.68
N ASN A 396 -5.68 -10.24 -34.70
CA ASN A 396 -5.51 -9.82 -36.09
C ASN A 396 -6.86 -9.28 -36.62
N SER A 397 -6.88 -8.01 -37.03
CA SER A 397 -8.11 -7.22 -37.24
C SER A 397 -9.04 -7.68 -38.37
N GLU A 398 -8.60 -8.61 -39.22
CA GLU A 398 -9.38 -9.10 -40.37
C GLU A 398 -10.45 -10.16 -40.02
N ALA A 399 -10.44 -10.74 -38.81
CA ALA A 399 -11.43 -11.73 -38.35
C ALA A 399 -12.39 -11.11 -37.32
N SER A 400 -13.53 -10.61 -37.79
CA SER A 400 -14.16 -9.39 -37.26
C SER A 400 -15.07 -9.48 -36.02
N ASP A 401 -15.12 -10.60 -35.29
CA ASP A 401 -16.05 -10.78 -34.16
C ASP A 401 -15.38 -11.01 -32.78
N ASP A 402 -14.07 -11.36 -32.73
CA ASP A 402 -13.37 -11.81 -31.51
C ASP A 402 -12.42 -10.74 -30.89
N LYS A 403 -12.65 -9.45 -31.12
CA LYS A 403 -11.84 -8.41 -30.45
C LYS A 403 -12.06 -8.44 -28.94
N ASN A 404 -10.98 -8.41 -28.15
CA ASN A 404 -11.11 -8.24 -26.70
C ASN A 404 -11.68 -6.84 -26.39
N GLU A 405 -12.60 -6.81 -25.43
CA GLU A 405 -13.21 -5.58 -24.92
C GLU A 405 -12.11 -4.54 -24.61
N CYS A 406 -12.20 -3.36 -25.22
CA CYS A 406 -11.24 -2.26 -25.12
C CYS A 406 -9.80 -2.45 -25.66
N ASP A 407 -9.46 -3.52 -26.40
CA ASP A 407 -8.13 -3.76 -27.01
C ASP A 407 -6.95 -3.67 -25.98
N TRP A 408 -7.15 -4.18 -24.76
CA TRP A 408 -6.18 -4.04 -23.66
C TRP A 408 -4.92 -4.91 -23.78
N LEU A 409 -3.79 -4.40 -23.27
CA LEU A 409 -2.50 -5.10 -23.13
C LEU A 409 -2.23 -5.50 -21.67
N LEU A 410 -2.61 -4.65 -20.71
CA LEU A 410 -2.85 -5.06 -19.32
C LEU A 410 -4.22 -4.58 -18.87
N ILE A 411 -4.81 -5.30 -17.91
CA ILE A 411 -6.08 -4.99 -17.27
C ILE A 411 -5.94 -5.17 -15.74
N SER A 412 -6.45 -4.23 -14.96
CA SER A 412 -6.63 -4.39 -13.51
C SER A 412 -7.70 -5.46 -13.24
N PRO A 413 -7.92 -5.86 -11.97
CA PRO A 413 -9.17 -6.50 -11.60
C PRO A 413 -10.36 -5.54 -11.74
N GLU A 414 -11.57 -6.10 -11.59
CA GLU A 414 -12.84 -5.40 -11.72
C GLU A 414 -12.99 -4.31 -10.64
N THR A 415 -13.10 -3.07 -11.10
CA THR A 415 -13.14 -1.84 -10.30
C THR A 415 -14.56 -1.28 -10.26
N VAL A 416 -15.43 -2.00 -9.55
CA VAL A 416 -16.85 -1.66 -9.40
C VAL A 416 -17.04 -0.32 -8.68
N GLU A 417 -16.22 -0.01 -7.67
CA GLU A 417 -16.34 1.23 -6.86
C GLU A 417 -15.06 2.06 -6.69
N SER A 418 -13.86 1.45 -6.77
CA SER A 418 -12.59 2.17 -6.64
C SER A 418 -12.19 2.83 -7.97
N PHE A 419 -11.97 4.15 -7.95
CA PHE A 419 -11.55 4.92 -9.13
C PHE A 419 -10.12 5.48 -9.01
N ASP A 420 -9.39 5.14 -7.93
CA ASP A 420 -7.99 5.51 -7.76
C ASP A 420 -7.07 4.41 -8.31
N LEU A 421 -6.37 4.75 -9.40
CA LEU A 421 -5.42 3.86 -10.06
C LEU A 421 -4.22 3.48 -9.16
N ILE A 422 -3.85 4.33 -8.19
CA ILE A 422 -2.70 4.11 -7.31
C ILE A 422 -3.04 3.07 -6.23
N GLU A 423 -4.27 3.10 -5.71
CA GLU A 423 -4.81 2.10 -4.77
C GLU A 423 -4.83 0.72 -5.46
N MET A 424 -5.42 0.65 -6.66
CA MET A 424 -5.52 -0.57 -7.47
C MET A 424 -4.17 -1.16 -7.88
N ALA A 425 -3.14 -0.34 -8.11
CA ALA A 425 -1.80 -0.81 -8.42
C ALA A 425 -1.03 -1.35 -7.20
N ARG A 426 -1.48 -1.04 -5.97
CA ARG A 426 -0.83 -1.46 -4.73
C ARG A 426 -1.43 -2.72 -4.15
N GLU A 427 -2.76 -2.83 -4.18
CA GLU A 427 -3.47 -3.88 -3.45
C GLU A 427 -3.63 -5.16 -4.26
N GLU A 428 -3.72 -5.05 -5.59
CA GLU A 428 -4.10 -6.16 -6.45
C GLU A 428 -3.17 -6.36 -7.65
N TYR A 429 -3.11 -7.61 -8.11
CA TYR A 429 -2.33 -7.94 -9.30
C TYR A 429 -3.12 -7.76 -10.58
N TRP A 430 -2.44 -7.23 -11.59
CA TRP A 430 -2.98 -7.03 -12.93
C TRP A 430 -2.90 -8.34 -13.74
N SER A 431 -3.70 -8.40 -14.79
CA SER A 431 -3.57 -9.42 -15.84
C SER A 431 -2.93 -8.80 -17.08
N MET A 432 -1.97 -9.50 -17.67
CA MET A 432 -1.16 -9.02 -18.79
C MET A 432 -1.28 -9.96 -19.99
N TRP A 433 -1.33 -9.40 -21.19
CA TRP A 433 -1.41 -10.16 -22.43
C TRP A 433 -0.02 -10.53 -22.97
N LYS A 434 0.20 -11.83 -23.24
CA LYS A 434 1.39 -12.36 -23.91
C LYS A 434 1.06 -13.33 -25.05
N GLY A 435 -0.04 -13.08 -25.75
CA GLY A 435 -0.69 -14.08 -26.63
C GLY A 435 -1.55 -15.09 -25.86
N ALA A 436 -1.45 -15.07 -24.53
CA ALA A 436 -2.40 -15.62 -23.57
C ALA A 436 -2.42 -14.69 -22.36
N VAL A 437 -3.50 -14.73 -21.57
CA VAL A 437 -3.62 -13.94 -20.34
C VAL A 437 -2.76 -14.53 -19.23
N VAL A 438 -1.76 -13.77 -18.78
CA VAL A 438 -0.97 -14.06 -17.58
C VAL A 438 -1.53 -13.25 -16.42
N LYS A 439 -2.13 -13.94 -15.45
CA LYS A 439 -2.57 -13.34 -14.19
C LYS A 439 -1.39 -13.11 -13.24
N ASN A 440 -1.63 -12.33 -12.20
CA ASN A 440 -0.69 -12.05 -11.11
C ASN A 440 0.55 -11.24 -11.54
N TYR A 441 0.36 -10.27 -12.44
CA TYR A 441 1.40 -9.33 -12.86
C TYR A 441 1.43 -8.09 -11.95
N GLU A 442 2.61 -7.66 -11.55
CA GLU A 442 2.82 -6.54 -10.65
C GLU A 442 3.18 -5.26 -11.43
N VAL A 443 2.40 -4.20 -11.23
CA VAL A 443 2.60 -2.89 -11.87
C VAL A 443 2.82 -1.86 -10.77
N TYR A 444 3.96 -1.19 -10.76
CA TYR A 444 4.20 -0.12 -9.79
C TYR A 444 3.73 1.22 -10.35
N ILE A 445 2.73 1.84 -9.71
CA ILE A 445 2.23 3.18 -10.04
C ILE A 445 2.41 4.09 -8.82
N ILE A 446 3.13 5.19 -9.01
CA ILE A 446 3.48 6.13 -7.93
C ILE A 446 3.12 7.56 -8.38
N CYS A 447 2.44 8.33 -7.54
CA CYS A 447 2.16 9.73 -7.84
C CYS A 447 3.46 10.52 -8.03
N ASN A 448 3.53 11.30 -9.11
CA ASN A 448 4.71 12.07 -9.53
C ASN A 448 4.53 13.58 -9.23
N GLU A 449 3.50 13.92 -8.45
CA GLU A 449 3.32 15.26 -7.90
C GLU A 449 4.15 15.42 -6.62
N CYS A 450 4.92 16.51 -6.55
CA CYS A 450 5.58 16.93 -5.32
C CYS A 450 4.80 18.06 -4.64
N HIS A 451 5.10 18.28 -3.36
CA HIS A 451 4.61 19.41 -2.59
C HIS A 451 5.70 20.04 -1.71
N GLY A 452 6.73 19.29 -1.31
CA GLY A 452 7.92 19.77 -0.61
C GLY A 452 9.22 19.48 -1.36
N SER A 453 10.33 20.08 -0.91
CA SER A 453 11.67 19.66 -1.35
C SER A 453 12.05 18.27 -0.82
N SER A 454 11.41 17.81 0.25
CA SER A 454 11.45 16.43 0.76
C SER A 454 11.15 15.40 -0.33
N ASP A 455 10.10 15.65 -1.11
CA ASP A 455 9.56 14.73 -2.10
C ASP A 455 10.48 14.67 -3.33
N CYS A 456 11.24 15.76 -3.54
CA CYS A 456 12.36 15.86 -4.47
C CYS A 456 13.69 15.36 -3.86
N ASN A 457 13.64 14.50 -2.84
CA ASN A 457 14.79 13.94 -2.11
C ASN A 457 15.78 14.98 -1.55
N TYR A 458 15.31 16.20 -1.26
CA TYR A 458 16.14 17.37 -0.89
C TYR A 458 17.19 17.78 -1.94
N HIS A 459 17.07 17.29 -3.18
CA HIS A 459 17.96 17.61 -4.31
C HIS A 459 17.26 18.49 -5.38
N GLY A 460 16.11 19.05 -5.05
CA GLY A 460 15.38 19.99 -5.89
C GLY A 460 14.30 20.76 -5.14
N HIS A 461 13.80 21.81 -5.79
CA HIS A 461 12.64 22.59 -5.37
C HIS A 461 11.39 22.12 -6.10
N CYS A 462 10.33 21.79 -5.34
CA CYS A 462 9.04 21.56 -5.94
C CYS A 462 8.44 22.87 -6.47
N THR A 463 8.18 22.94 -7.78
CA THR A 463 7.52 24.10 -8.42
C THR A 463 6.39 23.59 -9.32
N ASN A 464 5.17 24.09 -9.14
CA ASN A 464 3.98 23.64 -9.88
C ASN A 464 3.79 22.11 -9.85
N GLN A 465 3.90 21.50 -8.66
CA GLN A 465 3.83 20.05 -8.44
C GLN A 465 4.91 19.21 -9.16
N LYS A 466 5.93 19.84 -9.76
CA LYS A 466 7.05 19.15 -10.41
C LYS A 466 8.36 19.41 -9.68
N CYS A 467 9.18 18.37 -9.52
CA CYS A 467 10.52 18.53 -8.96
C CYS A 467 11.44 19.18 -9.99
N HIS A 468 11.92 20.38 -9.68
CA HIS A 468 12.99 21.05 -10.42
C HIS A 468 14.29 20.88 -9.64
N CYS A 469 15.32 20.28 -10.24
CA CYS A 469 16.63 20.10 -9.60
C CYS A 469 17.30 21.46 -9.33
N ASP A 470 17.96 21.59 -8.18
CA ASP A 470 18.58 22.85 -7.76
C ASP A 470 19.98 23.02 -8.37
N GLY A 471 19.98 23.43 -9.63
CA GLY A 471 21.19 23.63 -10.43
C GLY A 471 20.91 23.28 -11.89
N GLY A 472 21.46 24.06 -12.82
CA GLY A 472 21.31 23.80 -14.27
C GLY A 472 22.04 22.57 -14.79
N GLU A 473 22.68 21.79 -13.91
CA GLU A 473 23.14 20.43 -14.18
C GLU A 473 22.01 19.48 -13.80
N LEU A 474 21.44 18.80 -14.80
CA LEU A 474 20.40 17.79 -14.59
C LEU A 474 20.92 16.68 -13.68
N VAL A 475 20.62 16.76 -12.39
CA VAL A 475 20.72 15.62 -11.47
C VAL A 475 19.51 14.71 -11.73
N LEU A 476 19.52 14.02 -12.89
CA LEU A 476 18.70 12.82 -13.04
C LEU A 476 19.01 11.91 -11.84
N SER A 477 17.95 11.46 -11.17
CA SER A 477 17.90 10.53 -10.03
C SER A 477 19.23 9.87 -9.68
N VAL A 478 19.71 10.05 -8.44
CA VAL A 478 21.01 9.66 -7.82
C VAL A 478 21.74 8.45 -8.44
N THR A 479 21.02 7.44 -8.91
CA THR A 479 21.50 6.41 -9.87
C THR A 479 22.37 6.95 -11.01
N LEU A 480 22.13 8.18 -11.49
CA LEU A 480 22.77 8.82 -12.64
C LEU A 480 23.91 9.78 -12.29
N LEU A 481 24.14 10.09 -11.01
CA LEU A 481 25.38 10.78 -10.57
C LEU A 481 26.61 9.86 -10.67
N ILE A 482 26.40 8.54 -10.60
CA ILE A 482 27.42 7.55 -10.98
C ILE A 482 27.66 7.62 -12.50
N PHE A 483 26.60 7.82 -13.31
CA PHE A 483 26.73 7.97 -14.75
C PHE A 483 27.37 9.29 -15.19
N GLN A 484 27.06 10.46 -14.62
CA GLN A 484 27.65 11.72 -15.09
C GLN A 484 29.18 11.76 -14.92
N ASN A 485 29.71 11.16 -13.85
CA ASN A 485 31.14 10.96 -13.67
C ASN A 485 31.76 9.94 -14.67
N LEU A 486 30.94 9.06 -15.26
CA LEU A 486 31.32 8.15 -16.36
C LEU A 486 31.09 8.75 -17.75
N VAL A 487 30.10 9.63 -17.94
CA VAL A 487 29.75 10.29 -19.21
C VAL A 487 30.73 11.42 -19.52
N SER A 488 31.28 12.09 -18.50
CA SER A 488 32.41 13.01 -18.68
C SER A 488 33.68 12.30 -19.19
N SER A 489 33.78 10.98 -19.11
CA SER A 489 34.78 10.18 -19.83
C SER A 489 34.16 9.57 -21.08
N THR A 490 34.47 10.13 -22.25
CA THR A 490 34.05 9.57 -23.56
C THR A 490 34.53 8.14 -23.82
N GLU A 491 35.49 7.68 -23.01
CA GLU A 491 36.07 6.34 -23.02
C GLU A 491 36.06 5.76 -21.59
N SER A 492 35.33 4.67 -21.39
CA SER A 492 35.41 3.83 -20.19
C SER A 492 36.25 2.58 -20.50
N ALA A 493 37.52 2.60 -20.09
CA ALA A 493 38.40 1.44 -20.22
C ALA A 493 38.02 0.35 -19.20
N ALA A 494 37.96 -0.91 -19.64
CA ALA A 494 37.75 -2.03 -18.74
C ALA A 494 38.96 -2.16 -17.78
N SER A 495 38.72 -2.23 -16.46
CA SER A 495 39.79 -2.26 -15.46
C SER A 495 40.75 -3.44 -15.57
N LYS A 496 40.33 -4.51 -16.25
CA LYS A 496 41.12 -5.72 -16.55
C LYS A 496 41.79 -5.70 -17.92
N ASP A 497 41.28 -4.92 -18.86
CA ASP A 497 41.74 -4.93 -20.26
C ASP A 497 41.77 -3.50 -20.81
N ASN A 498 42.98 -2.96 -20.94
CA ASN A 498 43.20 -1.62 -21.49
C ASN A 498 43.00 -1.52 -23.01
N ARG A 499 42.71 -2.63 -23.69
CA ARG A 499 42.36 -2.66 -25.13
C ARG A 499 40.86 -2.54 -25.35
N THR A 500 40.04 -3.01 -24.41
CA THR A 500 38.58 -2.86 -24.45
C THR A 500 38.18 -1.53 -23.81
N SER A 501 37.89 -0.53 -24.65
CA SER A 501 37.25 0.71 -24.23
C SER A 501 35.80 0.73 -24.71
N LEU A 502 34.87 0.91 -23.77
CA LEU A 502 33.48 1.23 -24.09
C LEU A 502 33.38 2.74 -24.30
N THR A 503 33.10 3.13 -25.53
CA THR A 503 32.83 4.53 -25.91
C THR A 503 31.33 4.79 -25.88
N LEU A 504 30.92 6.02 -25.55
CA LEU A 504 29.56 6.45 -25.84
C LEU A 504 29.36 6.45 -27.36
N MET A 505 28.32 5.76 -27.84
CA MET A 505 27.98 5.75 -29.26
C MET A 505 27.53 7.16 -29.65
N LYS A 506 28.26 7.83 -30.53
CA LYS A 506 27.89 9.16 -31.02
C LYS A 506 26.88 9.09 -32.16
N ASP A 507 26.02 10.09 -32.24
CA ASP A 507 25.30 10.38 -33.47
C ASP A 507 26.31 10.97 -34.49
N PHE A 508 26.34 10.41 -35.69
CA PHE A 508 27.19 10.86 -36.81
C PHE A 508 26.42 11.75 -37.81
N ASN A 509 25.10 11.81 -37.67
CA ASN A 509 24.20 12.60 -38.53
C ASN A 509 23.79 13.93 -37.86
N ASP A 510 23.78 13.99 -36.52
CA ASP A 510 23.50 15.21 -35.75
C ASP A 510 24.64 15.56 -34.78
N ASP A 511 25.49 16.51 -35.18
CA ASP A 511 26.57 17.10 -34.35
C ASP A 511 26.05 17.78 -33.06
N THR A 512 24.73 17.94 -32.88
CA THR A 512 24.12 18.53 -31.66
C THR A 512 23.70 17.49 -30.62
N VAL A 513 23.70 16.20 -30.97
CA VAL A 513 23.38 15.09 -30.06
C VAL A 513 24.69 14.42 -29.61
N ASP A 514 25.07 14.61 -28.35
CA ASP A 514 26.37 14.16 -27.83
C ASP A 514 26.57 12.62 -27.90
N PHE A 515 25.47 11.85 -27.82
CA PHE A 515 25.44 10.39 -27.91
C PHE A 515 24.04 9.84 -28.24
N VAL A 516 24.00 8.65 -28.86
CA VAL A 516 22.79 7.89 -29.19
C VAL A 516 22.19 7.30 -27.92
N GLU A 517 20.95 7.67 -27.66
CA GLU A 517 20.16 7.12 -26.56
C GLU A 517 19.23 6.01 -27.04
N ILE A 518 19.04 4.97 -26.22
CA ILE A 518 18.05 3.92 -26.43
C ILE A 518 17.17 3.90 -25.17
N TYR A 519 15.90 4.32 -25.31
CA TYR A 519 14.95 4.59 -24.21
C TYR A 519 15.39 5.69 -23.22
N GLY A 520 15.96 6.79 -23.70
CA GLY A 520 16.41 7.90 -22.86
C GLY A 520 17.66 7.55 -22.01
N ARG A 521 18.52 6.65 -22.54
CA ARG A 521 19.67 6.09 -21.83
C ARG A 521 20.86 5.89 -22.78
N PRO A 522 22.09 6.19 -22.36
CA PRO A 522 23.27 6.12 -23.22
C PRO A 522 23.55 4.70 -23.74
N THR A 523 23.82 4.60 -25.03
CA THR A 523 24.32 3.36 -25.66
C THR A 523 25.84 3.37 -25.67
N TYR A 524 26.45 2.27 -25.21
CA TYR A 524 27.89 2.08 -25.19
C TYR A 524 28.31 1.14 -26.31
N ILE A 525 29.43 1.45 -26.95
CA ILE A 525 29.95 0.71 -28.09
C ILE A 525 31.46 0.51 -27.97
N ALA A 526 31.91 -0.73 -28.17
CA ALA A 526 33.30 -1.07 -28.38
C ALA A 526 33.46 -1.56 -29.82
N ARG A 527 34.13 -0.77 -30.66
CA ARG A 527 34.34 -1.05 -32.09
C ARG A 527 35.69 -1.71 -32.34
N ASN A 528 35.80 -2.44 -33.44
CA ASN A 528 37.02 -3.12 -33.88
C ASN A 528 37.60 -4.06 -32.81
N MET A 529 36.73 -4.72 -32.05
CA MET A 529 37.17 -5.73 -31.10
C MET A 529 37.71 -6.93 -31.87
N THR A 530 38.88 -7.40 -31.46
CA THR A 530 39.47 -8.65 -31.94
C THR A 530 39.59 -9.61 -30.77
N ASP A 531 39.55 -10.91 -31.07
CA ASP A 531 39.65 -11.98 -30.09
C ASP A 531 38.53 -11.93 -29.04
N LYS A 532 38.69 -12.72 -27.97
CA LYS A 532 37.71 -12.76 -26.88
C LYS A 532 37.82 -11.49 -26.03
N PRO A 533 36.71 -10.89 -25.58
CA PRO A 533 36.73 -9.66 -24.81
C PRO A 533 37.10 -9.96 -23.35
N PHE A 534 38.39 -10.16 -23.06
CA PHE A 534 38.86 -10.57 -21.73
C PHE A 534 38.40 -9.65 -20.58
N GLY A 535 38.24 -8.35 -20.86
CA GLY A 535 37.65 -7.40 -19.91
C GLY A 535 36.17 -7.66 -19.54
N LEU A 536 35.43 -8.37 -20.40
CA LEU A 536 34.03 -8.77 -20.22
C LEU A 536 33.87 -10.25 -19.79
N LEU A 537 34.97 -11.00 -19.67
CA LEU A 537 34.97 -12.40 -19.24
C LEU A 537 35.09 -12.56 -17.71
N ARG A 538 34.72 -13.75 -17.23
CA ARG A 538 34.83 -14.23 -15.85
C ARG A 538 36.21 -13.90 -15.24
N TYR A 539 36.24 -13.58 -13.95
CA TYR A 539 37.50 -13.62 -13.17
C TYR A 539 38.06 -15.05 -13.20
N GLY A 540 39.06 -15.34 -14.04
CA GLY A 540 39.53 -16.73 -14.18
C GLY A 540 40.72 -17.03 -15.09
N TYR A 541 41.16 -16.12 -15.97
CA TYR A 541 42.41 -16.29 -16.72
C TYR A 541 43.49 -15.35 -16.19
N PRO A 542 44.36 -15.80 -15.25
CA PRO A 542 45.70 -15.29 -15.20
C PRO A 542 46.41 -15.70 -16.52
N ASP A 543 47.12 -14.75 -17.14
CA ASP A 543 48.13 -15.09 -18.15
C ASP A 543 49.12 -16.09 -17.54
N ASP A 544 49.65 -16.99 -18.37
CA ASP A 544 50.46 -18.13 -17.95
C ASP A 544 51.60 -17.72 -16.98
N ASP A 545 51.56 -18.19 -15.71
CA ASP A 545 52.65 -18.98 -15.10
C ASP A 545 52.51 -19.28 -13.57
N ASP A 546 51.62 -18.64 -12.78
CA ASP A 546 51.56 -18.84 -11.30
C ASP A 546 50.23 -19.43 -10.74
N GLU A 547 50.33 -20.10 -9.58
CA GLU A 547 49.41 -21.14 -9.09
C GLU A 547 48.06 -20.71 -8.47
N TYR A 548 47.01 -21.49 -8.79
CA TYR A 548 45.85 -21.89 -7.97
C TYR A 548 45.37 -21.00 -6.80
N PHE A 549 44.13 -20.50 -6.92
CA PHE A 549 43.31 -20.18 -5.74
C PHE A 549 42.88 -21.48 -5.05
N SER A 550 43.40 -21.70 -3.83
CA SER A 550 42.86 -22.72 -2.92
C SER A 550 41.87 -22.06 -1.95
N VAL A 551 40.57 -22.32 -2.17
CA VAL A 551 39.51 -21.83 -1.29
C VAL A 551 39.44 -22.74 -0.06
N PHE A 552 39.79 -22.21 1.11
CA PHE A 552 39.71 -22.94 2.38
C PHE A 552 38.38 -22.64 3.08
N TYR A 553 37.46 -23.60 3.04
CA TYR A 553 36.20 -23.51 3.80
C TYR A 553 36.47 -23.58 5.31
N ASN A 554 36.05 -22.56 6.05
CA ASN A 554 36.17 -22.53 7.51
C ASN A 554 34.89 -23.08 8.17
N SER A 555 34.61 -24.37 7.98
CA SER A 555 33.43 -25.02 8.56
C SER A 555 33.63 -25.29 10.06
N THR A 556 33.21 -24.35 10.91
CA THR A 556 33.05 -24.61 12.36
C THR A 556 31.84 -25.49 12.63
N ILE A 557 31.97 -26.79 12.37
CA ILE A 557 31.06 -27.82 12.92
C ILE A 557 31.89 -28.79 13.76
N ILE A 558 31.49 -28.90 15.02
CA ILE A 558 32.09 -29.78 16.01
C ILE A 558 31.52 -31.18 15.79
N ASP A 559 32.30 -32.09 15.22
CA ASP A 559 32.18 -33.50 15.62
C ASP A 559 33.49 -34.28 15.43
N GLY A 560 33.78 -35.17 16.38
CA GLY A 560 35.12 -35.71 16.64
C GLY A 560 35.56 -36.85 15.73
N GLY A 561 35.59 -36.64 14.41
CA GLY A 561 36.10 -37.60 13.43
C GLY A 561 37.31 -37.08 12.64
N ASN A 562 38.43 -37.82 12.67
CA ASN A 562 39.60 -37.53 11.82
C ASN A 562 39.29 -37.79 10.33
N SER A 563 38.67 -36.82 9.68
CA SER A 563 38.55 -36.73 8.23
C SER A 563 39.53 -35.67 7.74
N GLU A 564 40.65 -36.11 7.16
CA GLU A 564 41.63 -35.23 6.53
C GLU A 564 41.01 -34.67 5.25
N LEU A 565 40.71 -33.37 5.24
CA LEU A 565 40.13 -32.67 4.08
C LEU A 565 41.15 -32.64 2.94
N VAL A 566 40.98 -33.55 1.98
CA VAL A 566 41.70 -33.50 0.70
C VAL A 566 41.05 -32.44 -0.18
N PRO A 567 41.74 -31.34 -0.56
CA PRO A 567 41.16 -30.32 -1.41
C PRO A 567 40.84 -30.88 -2.80
N HIS A 568 39.67 -30.53 -3.33
CA HIS A 568 39.21 -30.97 -4.64
C HIS A 568 40.08 -30.33 -5.74
N LYS A 569 41.06 -31.10 -6.27
CA LYS A 569 41.87 -30.70 -7.43
C LYS A 569 41.15 -31.09 -8.71
N HIS A 570 40.74 -30.09 -9.50
CA HIS A 570 40.40 -30.29 -10.91
C HIS A 570 41.71 -30.52 -11.69
N PHE A 571 41.90 -31.74 -12.20
CA PHE A 571 43.20 -32.19 -12.74
C PHE A 571 43.37 -31.96 -14.25
N HIS A 572 42.37 -31.38 -14.94
CA HIS A 572 42.43 -31.05 -16.36
C HIS A 572 42.08 -29.58 -16.62
N ARG A 573 42.86 -28.93 -17.50
CA ARG A 573 42.72 -27.52 -17.92
C ARG A 573 41.43 -27.25 -18.74
N ASP A 574 40.71 -28.31 -19.09
CA ASP A 574 39.62 -28.30 -20.08
C ASP A 574 38.23 -28.66 -19.50
N ASP A 575 38.13 -29.07 -18.22
CA ASP A 575 36.88 -29.55 -17.60
C ASP A 575 35.91 -28.44 -17.13
N PHE A 576 36.03 -27.23 -17.67
CA PHE A 576 35.00 -26.18 -17.64
C PHE A 576 34.29 -26.01 -19.01
N GLY A 577 34.47 -26.98 -19.92
CA GLY A 577 34.13 -26.87 -21.35
C GLY A 577 32.65 -26.74 -21.75
N ASP A 578 31.72 -26.60 -20.81
CA ASP A 578 30.27 -26.60 -21.09
C ASP A 578 29.64 -25.17 -21.08
N ASP A 579 30.20 -24.21 -20.32
CA ASP A 579 29.48 -22.97 -19.96
C ASP A 579 30.05 -21.64 -20.52
N ASP A 580 31.30 -21.58 -20.98
CA ASP A 580 31.82 -20.36 -21.64
C ASP A 580 31.31 -20.22 -23.08
N PHE A 581 30.43 -19.24 -23.35
CA PHE A 581 29.94 -18.86 -24.69
C PHE A 581 31.05 -18.83 -25.75
N PHE A 582 32.15 -18.14 -25.43
CA PHE A 582 33.30 -17.97 -26.29
C PHE A 582 34.16 -19.24 -26.44
N GLN A 583 33.94 -20.29 -25.65
CA GLN A 583 34.63 -21.59 -25.79
C GLN A 583 33.79 -22.53 -26.68
N VAL A 584 32.48 -22.59 -26.48
CA VAL A 584 31.56 -23.39 -27.29
C VAL A 584 31.57 -22.90 -28.74
N ASN A 585 31.32 -21.61 -28.96
CA ASN A 585 31.25 -21.04 -30.30
C ASN A 585 32.62 -20.85 -30.96
N ASN A 586 33.72 -20.87 -30.20
CA ASN A 586 35.11 -20.88 -30.71
C ASN A 586 35.34 -21.98 -31.76
N SER A 587 34.60 -23.09 -31.67
CA SER A 587 34.71 -24.22 -32.59
C SER A 587 34.11 -23.94 -33.98
N THR A 588 33.28 -22.90 -34.12
CA THR A 588 32.59 -22.55 -35.37
C THR A 588 33.38 -21.50 -36.15
N SER A 589 33.60 -21.74 -37.44
CA SER A 589 34.41 -20.84 -38.28
C SER A 589 33.76 -19.46 -38.48
N SER A 590 32.43 -19.39 -38.47
CA SER A 590 31.68 -18.12 -38.57
C SER A 590 31.83 -17.25 -37.33
N PHE A 591 31.90 -17.85 -36.14
CA PHE A 591 32.16 -17.10 -34.90
C PHE A 591 33.63 -16.71 -34.78
N GLN A 592 34.57 -17.56 -35.22
CA GLN A 592 35.98 -17.16 -35.36
C GLN A 592 36.13 -15.98 -36.33
N GLU A 593 35.44 -16.01 -37.47
CA GLU A 593 35.40 -14.91 -38.43
C GLU A 593 34.82 -13.63 -37.80
N LEU A 594 33.71 -13.72 -37.05
CA LEU A 594 33.17 -12.59 -36.27
C LEU A 594 34.20 -12.06 -35.25
N LEU A 595 34.87 -12.92 -34.48
CA LEU A 595 35.89 -12.52 -33.50
C LEU A 595 37.16 -11.92 -34.13
N THR A 596 37.37 -12.02 -35.46
CA THR A 596 38.50 -11.32 -36.10
C THR A 596 38.32 -9.81 -36.11
N ASN A 597 37.08 -9.32 -36.13
CA ASN A 597 36.73 -7.90 -36.10
C ASN A 597 35.22 -7.78 -35.85
N TYR A 598 34.80 -7.33 -34.67
CA TYR A 598 33.39 -7.12 -34.33
C TYR A 598 33.15 -5.81 -33.58
N THR A 599 31.88 -5.48 -33.43
CA THR A 599 31.39 -4.39 -32.60
C THR A 599 30.56 -4.98 -31.48
N PHE A 600 30.89 -4.67 -30.22
CA PHE A 600 30.03 -4.98 -29.07
C PHE A 600 29.22 -3.74 -28.70
N VAL A 601 27.90 -3.90 -28.60
CA VAL A 601 26.96 -2.85 -28.20
C VAL A 601 26.36 -3.23 -26.85
N LEU A 602 26.31 -2.28 -25.93
CA LEU A 602 25.85 -2.46 -24.56
C LEU A 602 24.87 -1.32 -24.19
N TRP A 603 23.65 -1.67 -23.81
CA TRP A 603 22.62 -0.69 -23.39
C TRP A 603 21.90 -1.13 -22.12
N TYR A 604 21.34 -0.18 -21.39
CA TYR A 604 20.60 -0.42 -20.14
C TYR A 604 19.11 -0.12 -20.35
N SER A 605 18.25 -1.07 -19.99
CA SER A 605 16.78 -0.96 -20.10
C SER A 605 16.11 -0.17 -18.96
N GLY A 606 16.84 0.13 -17.89
CA GLY A 606 16.27 0.65 -16.64
C GLY A 606 16.10 -0.40 -15.53
N ARG A 607 16.24 -1.69 -15.84
CA ARG A 607 16.39 -2.78 -14.86
C ARG A 607 17.55 -3.71 -15.18
N ARG A 608 17.83 -3.98 -16.46
CA ARG A 608 18.89 -4.88 -16.94
C ARG A 608 19.77 -4.26 -18.02
N TRP A 609 21.03 -4.69 -18.04
CA TRP A 609 21.98 -4.48 -19.12
C TRP A 609 21.84 -5.57 -20.19
N TYR A 610 21.88 -5.15 -21.45
CA TYR A 610 21.83 -6.01 -22.63
C TYR A 610 23.07 -5.80 -23.48
N GLY A 611 23.72 -6.89 -23.89
CA GLY A 611 24.89 -6.88 -24.76
C GLY A 611 24.64 -7.64 -26.06
N GLN A 612 25.06 -7.08 -27.18
CA GLN A 612 24.95 -7.68 -28.52
C GLN A 612 26.30 -7.64 -29.24
N LEU A 613 26.66 -8.76 -29.88
CA LEU A 613 27.80 -8.85 -30.80
C LEU A 613 27.32 -8.63 -32.23
N SER A 614 27.95 -7.70 -32.94
CA SER A 614 27.54 -7.31 -34.29
C SER A 614 28.74 -7.09 -35.25
N SER A 615 28.42 -6.97 -36.54
CA SER A 615 29.39 -6.75 -37.61
C SER A 615 30.24 -5.48 -37.38
N PRO A 616 31.52 -5.44 -37.79
CA PRO A 616 32.34 -4.24 -37.70
C PRO A 616 31.90 -3.15 -38.70
N THR A 617 31.11 -3.53 -39.72
CA THR A 617 30.53 -2.60 -40.70
C THR A 617 29.21 -1.99 -40.27
N LEU A 618 28.80 -2.15 -39.00
CA LEU A 618 27.54 -1.62 -38.49
C LEU A 618 27.54 -0.07 -38.51
N THR A 619 26.82 0.49 -39.48
CA THR A 619 26.56 1.93 -39.63
C THR A 619 25.44 2.34 -38.68
N GLN A 620 25.40 3.60 -38.26
CA GLN A 620 24.27 4.10 -37.47
C GLN A 620 22.93 3.96 -38.22
N GLU A 621 22.94 4.07 -39.55
CA GLU A 621 21.76 3.80 -40.40
C GLU A 621 21.25 2.34 -40.35
N SER A 622 21.99 1.40 -39.75
CA SER A 622 21.49 0.05 -39.44
C SER A 622 20.93 -0.08 -38.01
N PHE A 623 21.23 0.89 -37.15
CA PHE A 623 20.47 1.23 -35.94
C PHE A 623 19.43 2.30 -36.31
N VAL A 624 18.45 1.93 -37.14
CA VAL A 624 17.32 2.83 -37.40
C VAL A 624 16.51 2.96 -36.11
N GLU A 625 16.38 4.17 -35.60
CA GLU A 625 15.61 4.50 -34.40
C GLU A 625 14.08 4.36 -34.62
N GLU A 626 13.67 4.18 -35.89
CA GLU A 626 12.31 3.90 -36.33
C GLU A 626 11.72 2.70 -35.56
N GLU A 627 10.87 3.05 -34.58
CA GLU A 627 10.02 2.14 -33.81
C GLU A 627 10.68 1.31 -32.70
N PHE A 628 11.68 1.88 -32.01
CA PHE A 628 11.96 1.49 -30.61
C PHE A 628 10.87 1.94 -29.62
N HIS A 629 9.60 1.93 -30.02
CA HIS A 629 8.55 1.42 -29.13
C HIS A 629 8.46 -0.08 -29.35
N ALA A 630 9.49 -0.78 -28.85
CA ALA A 630 9.44 -2.18 -28.50
C ALA A 630 9.20 -3.20 -29.62
N PHE A 631 9.90 -3.16 -30.77
CA PHE A 631 9.72 -4.17 -31.82
C PHE A 631 11.00 -4.57 -32.59
N TRP A 632 11.11 -5.86 -32.97
CA TRP A 632 12.18 -6.43 -33.80
C TRP A 632 11.56 -7.20 -34.98
N ALA A 633 11.82 -6.78 -36.24
CA ALA A 633 10.97 -7.17 -37.38
C ALA A 633 11.50 -8.28 -38.34
N ASN A 634 12.81 -8.60 -38.35
CA ASN A 634 13.40 -9.38 -39.46
C ASN A 634 14.07 -10.73 -39.12
N SER A 635 14.43 -11.04 -37.88
CA SER A 635 15.32 -12.17 -37.54
C SER A 635 14.68 -13.57 -37.48
N PHE A 636 13.40 -13.73 -37.82
CA PHE A 636 12.65 -14.98 -37.55
C PHE A 636 11.76 -15.51 -38.68
N ARG A 637 11.80 -14.93 -39.88
CA ARG A 637 11.00 -15.41 -41.01
C ARG A 637 11.70 -16.55 -41.75
N TYR A 638 11.36 -17.82 -41.46
CA TYR A 638 11.18 -18.94 -42.43
C TYR A 638 11.08 -20.32 -41.75
N VAL A 639 10.04 -21.12 -42.09
CA VAL A 639 10.11 -22.48 -42.69
C VAL A 639 8.69 -23.12 -42.65
N PRO A 640 8.23 -23.87 -43.68
CA PRO A 640 6.80 -24.16 -43.86
C PRO A 640 6.29 -25.53 -43.33
N ILE A 641 4.96 -25.63 -43.31
CA ILE A 641 4.11 -26.75 -42.87
C ILE A 641 4.35 -28.06 -43.65
N CYS A 642 4.29 -29.21 -42.97
CA CYS A 642 3.89 -30.48 -43.60
C CYS A 642 3.04 -31.35 -42.64
N SER A 643 1.96 -31.93 -43.16
CA SER A 643 0.84 -32.50 -42.38
C SER A 643 0.71 -34.02 -42.46
N LYS A 644 0.25 -34.71 -41.39
CA LYS A 644 -0.76 -35.81 -41.46
C LYS A 644 -1.26 -36.38 -40.11
N GLN A 645 -2.51 -35.99 -39.75
CA GLN A 645 -3.67 -36.80 -39.31
C GLN A 645 -3.53 -38.23 -38.71
N MET A 646 -4.19 -38.46 -37.55
CA MET A 646 -5.20 -39.53 -37.23
C MET A 646 -5.47 -39.61 -35.70
N MET A 647 -6.51 -38.98 -35.10
CA MET A 647 -7.94 -39.36 -34.91
C MET A 647 -8.31 -40.40 -33.80
N ILE A 648 -9.16 -39.97 -32.84
CA ILE A 648 -9.99 -40.70 -31.82
C ILE A 648 -9.21 -41.30 -30.59
N GLY A 649 -9.60 -41.16 -29.31
CA GLY A 649 -10.63 -40.34 -28.63
C GLY A 649 -11.00 -40.83 -27.20
N LEU A 650 -11.27 -39.90 -26.24
CA LEU A 650 -11.92 -40.12 -24.90
C LEU A 650 -11.09 -40.91 -23.83
N THR A 651 -11.23 -40.80 -22.48
CA THR A 651 -12.01 -39.92 -21.54
C THR A 651 -11.37 -39.85 -20.13
N SER A 652 -11.84 -38.91 -19.28
CA SER A 652 -11.84 -38.85 -17.79
C SER A 652 -10.55 -38.88 -16.93
N GLU A 653 -10.30 -37.75 -16.26
CA GLU A 653 -9.66 -37.49 -14.94
C GLU A 653 -8.63 -38.46 -14.32
N LEU A 654 -7.36 -38.04 -14.24
CA LEU A 654 -6.80 -37.29 -13.09
C LEU A 654 -5.37 -36.76 -13.38
N THR A 655 -4.89 -35.80 -12.57
CA THR A 655 -3.70 -34.97 -12.82
C THR A 655 -2.34 -35.67 -12.69
N LEU A 656 -1.61 -35.84 -13.81
CA LEU A 656 -0.24 -35.32 -14.05
C LEU A 656 0.36 -35.74 -15.41
N SER A 657 1.10 -34.81 -16.03
CA SER A 657 2.11 -34.99 -17.10
C SER A 657 1.69 -35.31 -18.55
N LEU A 658 2.09 -34.37 -19.43
CA LEU A 658 2.49 -34.51 -20.84
C LEU A 658 1.52 -35.12 -21.87
N THR A 659 1.09 -34.30 -22.82
CA THR A 659 1.29 -34.59 -24.26
C THR A 659 1.50 -33.27 -25.02
N LEU A 660 2.57 -33.23 -25.81
CA LEU A 660 2.95 -32.14 -26.71
C LEU A 660 1.95 -32.00 -27.88
N ILE A 661 1.64 -30.77 -28.30
CA ILE A 661 1.44 -30.47 -29.73
C ILE A 661 2.41 -29.36 -30.11
N LEU A 662 3.19 -29.64 -31.16
CA LEU A 662 4.33 -28.84 -31.60
C LEU A 662 3.92 -27.60 -32.38
N SER A 663 4.66 -26.50 -32.18
CA SER A 663 5.03 -25.61 -33.28
C SER A 663 6.55 -25.58 -33.36
N ASN A 664 7.10 -26.13 -34.45
CA ASN A 664 8.54 -26.08 -34.72
C ASN A 664 8.85 -24.78 -35.48
N SER A 665 9.75 -23.96 -34.93
CA SER A 665 10.36 -22.83 -35.64
C SER A 665 11.87 -23.03 -35.63
N GLY A 666 12.45 -23.36 -36.79
CA GLY A 666 13.89 -23.41 -36.97
C GLY A 666 14.42 -22.04 -37.40
N VAL A 667 15.51 -21.58 -36.79
CA VAL A 667 16.25 -20.41 -37.27
C VAL A 667 17.26 -20.85 -38.34
N GLY A 668 17.37 -20.08 -39.41
CA GLY A 668 18.26 -20.36 -40.54
C GLY A 668 19.74 -20.11 -40.22
N SER A 669 20.63 -20.64 -41.05
CA SER A 669 22.10 -20.58 -40.84
C SER A 669 22.74 -19.22 -41.13
N LYS A 670 22.11 -18.10 -40.75
CA LYS A 670 22.54 -16.75 -41.14
C LYS A 670 22.53 -15.70 -40.03
N ASP A 671 21.76 -15.89 -38.97
CA ASP A 671 21.64 -14.88 -37.91
C ASP A 671 22.57 -15.28 -36.76
N ASN A 672 23.81 -14.76 -36.79
CA ASN A 672 24.88 -15.05 -35.84
C ASN A 672 24.82 -14.19 -34.56
N GLU A 673 23.69 -13.55 -34.29
CA GLU A 673 23.57 -12.58 -33.20
C GLU A 673 23.34 -13.30 -31.86
N THR A 674 24.14 -12.95 -30.85
CA THR A 674 24.01 -13.47 -29.48
C THR A 674 23.63 -12.34 -28.54
N LEU A 675 22.63 -12.60 -27.70
CA LEU A 675 22.17 -11.69 -26.66
C LEU A 675 22.71 -12.10 -25.28
N ILE A 676 23.35 -11.16 -24.59
CA ILE A 676 23.84 -11.28 -23.22
C ILE A 676 22.95 -10.42 -22.32
N ILE A 677 22.51 -10.94 -21.17
CA ILE A 677 21.52 -10.29 -20.30
C ILE A 677 22.02 -10.29 -18.84
N SER A 678 21.86 -9.20 -18.10
CA SER A 678 22.18 -9.16 -16.66
C SER A 678 21.07 -9.73 -15.76
N GLU A 679 21.40 -9.98 -14.48
CA GLU A 679 20.40 -9.89 -13.40
C GLU A 679 19.68 -8.53 -13.41
N PRO A 680 18.43 -8.44 -12.88
CA PRO A 680 17.84 -7.17 -12.52
C PRO A 680 18.72 -6.46 -11.49
N SER A 681 19.10 -5.22 -11.77
CA SER A 681 19.79 -4.34 -10.84
C SER A 681 18.93 -3.09 -10.63
N SER A 682 18.67 -2.76 -9.36
CA SER A 682 18.08 -1.48 -8.95
C SER A 682 19.06 -0.31 -9.13
N GLN A 683 20.34 -0.61 -9.36
CA GLN A 683 21.37 0.36 -9.70
C GLN A 683 21.65 0.34 -11.19
N GLY A 684 21.79 1.53 -11.78
CA GLY A 684 22.04 1.67 -13.21
C GLY A 684 23.48 1.34 -13.61
N SER A 685 24.44 1.35 -12.70
CA SER A 685 25.82 0.93 -13.02
C SER A 685 25.98 -0.60 -12.96
N PRO A 686 26.89 -1.17 -13.78
CA PRO A 686 27.16 -2.60 -13.76
C PRO A 686 27.95 -3.02 -12.50
N GLN A 687 27.26 -3.44 -11.43
CA GLN A 687 27.91 -4.06 -10.27
C GLN A 687 28.38 -5.48 -10.57
N GLY A 688 29.68 -5.67 -10.86
CA GLY A 688 30.41 -6.95 -10.73
C GLY A 688 29.66 -8.21 -11.20
N LEU A 689 29.04 -8.17 -12.37
CA LEU A 689 27.80 -8.90 -12.65
C LEU A 689 27.85 -10.42 -12.82
N SER A 690 26.81 -11.05 -12.27
CA SER A 690 26.11 -12.18 -12.88
C SER A 690 25.42 -11.76 -14.19
N PHE A 691 26.16 -11.76 -15.30
CA PHE A 691 25.54 -11.81 -16.64
C PHE A 691 25.15 -13.25 -16.97
N TYR A 692 24.22 -13.42 -17.91
CA TYR A 692 23.76 -14.72 -18.40
C TYR A 692 23.77 -14.77 -19.93
N GLU A 693 24.20 -15.92 -20.47
CA GLU A 693 23.90 -16.29 -21.85
C GLU A 693 22.52 -16.93 -21.91
N MET A 694 21.68 -16.46 -22.85
CA MET A 694 20.36 -17.03 -23.10
C MET A 694 20.45 -18.17 -24.15
N ARG A 695 20.44 -19.44 -23.72
CA ARG A 695 20.43 -20.61 -24.64
C ARG A 695 19.06 -21.32 -24.66
N ARG A 696 18.50 -21.58 -25.85
CA ARG A 696 17.45 -22.62 -26.04
C ARG A 696 18.12 -23.98 -26.27
N ARG A 697 17.90 -24.96 -25.36
CA ARG A 697 18.54 -26.29 -25.41
C ARG A 697 18.16 -27.08 -26.67
N ASN A 698 19.17 -27.47 -27.45
CA ASN A 698 19.07 -28.52 -28.48
C ASN A 698 20.19 -29.57 -28.32
N ARG A 699 20.08 -30.43 -27.30
CA ARG A 699 20.77 -31.74 -27.29
C ARG A 699 19.68 -32.83 -27.40
N PRO A 700 19.63 -33.62 -28.49
CA PRO A 700 18.65 -34.69 -28.61
C PRO A 700 18.96 -35.81 -27.61
N GLY A 701 18.05 -36.07 -26.67
CA GLY A 701 18.12 -37.24 -25.77
C GLY A 701 18.06 -36.96 -24.26
N THR A 702 17.99 -35.70 -23.81
CA THR A 702 17.74 -35.37 -22.39
C THR A 702 16.29 -34.92 -22.17
N GLU A 703 15.60 -35.55 -21.21
CA GLU A 703 14.22 -35.19 -20.87
C GLU A 703 14.11 -33.78 -20.27
N ALA A 704 13.05 -33.07 -20.62
CA ALA A 704 12.88 -31.65 -20.29
C ALA A 704 12.32 -31.46 -18.86
N SER A 705 13.20 -31.39 -17.87
CA SER A 705 12.85 -30.95 -16.51
C SER A 705 13.23 -29.48 -16.26
N GLY A 706 12.23 -28.59 -16.36
CA GLY A 706 12.08 -27.34 -15.61
C GLY A 706 13.14 -26.23 -15.74
N TYR A 707 12.98 -25.34 -16.73
CA TYR A 707 13.51 -23.96 -16.72
C TYR A 707 12.51 -23.01 -17.39
N GLY A 708 12.60 -21.70 -17.10
CA GLY A 708 11.60 -20.67 -17.43
C GLY A 708 11.54 -20.22 -18.90
N PRO A 709 10.78 -19.13 -19.20
CA PRO A 709 10.46 -18.72 -20.58
C PRO A 709 11.69 -18.33 -21.43
N PHE A 710 12.78 -17.95 -20.77
CA PHE A 710 14.03 -17.53 -21.39
C PHE A 710 14.95 -18.69 -21.80
N GLY A 711 14.53 -19.95 -21.61
CA GLY A 711 15.37 -21.13 -21.84
C GLY A 711 16.35 -21.37 -20.70
N VAL A 712 17.53 -21.89 -21.01
CA VAL A 712 18.60 -22.03 -20.02
C VAL A 712 19.42 -20.75 -20.00
N LEU A 713 19.26 -19.99 -18.92
CA LEU A 713 20.15 -18.89 -18.57
C LEU A 713 21.42 -19.51 -17.98
N ILE A 714 22.56 -19.38 -18.67
CA ILE A 714 23.85 -19.88 -18.19
C ILE A 714 24.58 -18.71 -17.52
N PRO A 715 24.86 -18.77 -16.20
CA PRO A 715 25.60 -17.71 -15.52
C PRO A 715 27.02 -17.60 -16.09
N LEU A 716 27.40 -16.40 -16.47
CA LEU A 716 28.76 -16.04 -16.91
C LEU A 716 29.68 -15.73 -15.70
N VAL A 717 29.14 -15.76 -14.48
CA VAL A 717 29.85 -15.62 -13.20
C VAL A 717 29.22 -16.53 -12.14
N ASP A 718 30.04 -17.32 -11.43
CA ASP A 718 29.67 -17.90 -10.13
C ASP A 718 29.92 -16.85 -9.04
N ALA A 719 28.92 -16.61 -8.18
CA ALA A 719 29.13 -15.99 -6.89
C ALA A 719 29.48 -17.07 -5.84
N GLU A 720 30.37 -16.76 -4.88
CA GLU A 720 30.42 -17.54 -3.65
C GLU A 720 29.02 -17.51 -3.00
N GLU A 721 28.49 -18.68 -2.65
CA GLU A 721 27.10 -18.96 -2.22
C GLU A 721 26.02 -19.25 -3.30
N ALA A 722 26.36 -19.29 -4.61
CA ALA A 722 25.41 -19.73 -5.65
C ALA A 722 25.14 -21.27 -5.62
N GLY A 723 24.14 -21.70 -4.85
CA GLY A 723 23.73 -23.11 -4.76
C GLY A 723 22.72 -23.55 -5.85
N PHE A 724 22.99 -24.68 -6.51
CA PHE A 724 22.03 -25.31 -7.42
C PHE A 724 20.85 -25.95 -6.66
N PHE A 725 19.63 -25.45 -6.84
CA PHE A 725 18.43 -26.14 -6.36
C PHE A 725 18.13 -27.37 -7.20
N ARG A 726 18.45 -28.55 -6.65
CA ARG A 726 17.97 -29.85 -7.15
C ARG A 726 16.80 -30.32 -6.29
N CYS A 727 15.61 -30.43 -6.88
CA CYS A 727 14.50 -31.14 -6.23
C CYS A 727 14.75 -32.65 -6.31
N ASP A 728 15.49 -33.20 -5.36
CA ASP A 728 15.60 -34.65 -5.23
C ASP A 728 14.27 -35.26 -4.77
N LYS A 729 13.79 -36.26 -5.51
CA LYS A 729 12.70 -37.13 -5.09
C LYS A 729 13.23 -38.12 -4.06
N GLU A 730 13.38 -37.70 -2.81
CA GLU A 730 13.65 -38.64 -1.72
C GLU A 730 12.41 -39.45 -1.37
N GLY A 731 12.43 -40.71 -1.82
CA GLY A 731 11.60 -41.75 -1.24
C GLY A 731 12.33 -42.47 -0.11
N GLY A 732 11.92 -42.22 1.13
CA GLY A 732 11.93 -43.27 2.17
C GLY A 732 12.96 -43.16 3.31
N ASN A 733 12.40 -42.93 4.49
CA ASN A 733 12.86 -43.39 5.81
C ASN A 733 14.04 -42.66 6.51
N GLY A 734 13.68 -41.80 7.47
CA GLY A 734 14.11 -42.09 8.85
C GLY A 734 14.55 -40.93 9.75
N ILE A 735 13.70 -40.63 10.74
CA ILE A 735 14.05 -40.07 12.07
C ILE A 735 14.45 -38.59 12.10
N SER A 736 13.47 -37.79 12.52
CA SER A 736 13.57 -36.40 12.97
C SER A 736 14.52 -36.15 14.14
N LYS A 737 15.20 -34.98 14.17
CA LYS A 737 15.23 -34.09 15.34
C LYS A 737 15.82 -32.70 15.06
N LEU A 738 15.04 -31.68 15.48
CA LEU A 738 15.33 -30.24 15.62
C LEU A 738 15.86 -29.53 14.37
#